data_AF-A0A2Y9NDW9-F1
#
_entry.id   AF-A0A2Y9NDW9-F1
#
_cell.length_a   1.000
_cell.length_b   1.000
_cell.length_c   1.000
_cell.angle_alpha   90.00
_cell.angle_beta   90.00
_cell.angle_gamma   90.00
#
_symmetry.space_group_name_H-M   'P 1'
#
loop_
_entity.id
_entity.type
_entity.pdbx_description
1 polymer ?
#
loop_
_entity_poly.entity_id
_entity_poly.type
_entity_poly.pdbx_seq_one_letter_code
_entity_poly.pdbx_strand_id
1 'polypeptide(L)'
;MAALLRPARWLLRAGAAAHLPLSLRLLAGGPSRPHAAFCPHAARAGRVAGELLSQARLYAIAAEKKNYLQEEATSSHRRNTSQFDWALMRLDNSVRRTGRIPKTLLQKVFDNTCHSGSQGGNQALLLLRSCGSLLPELKLSERTEFAHRIWDKLQKLGTVYDVSHYNALLKVYLQNEYKFSPTDFLEKMEKANIQPNRVTYQRLIAAYCNMGDIEGASKILGFMKTKDLPVTEAVFSALVTGHARAGDMENAENILTVMKEAGIEPGPDTYLALLNAYAEKGDIDHVKQTLEKVEKSDLYLMDRDILQIIFSFSKAGYPQYVSEILEKITYERRYIPDTMNLILLLVTEKLEDTALQILLACPISREDSLSDFGSFFLRHCVTMNTPAEKLKDYCKKLKEAQMHTSPFQFTLHCALLAKNMDLAKALMKALKEEGFPIRTHYFWPLLVGHQKEKNVQGIVEVLKEMHEIGVTPDQETYINYVFPCFDSVKSVRAILQENGCLHEDSIFSQAELRIEAVNGNLDYILSFLESNTLPFSFASLRGSLILGFRRSMNINLWSKITELLYKDGRYCQEPPGPTEAVGYFLYNLIDSMSDSEVQAKEERLRQYFHQLMEMNVKIPENIYRGIRNLLDSCHVPELIKDVNMLVEREKTDSRKTAQPTSSDLESKLEKLKTENQPIGDVLKQLILMLCSEENMHKALELKAKYESDMVIGGYASLINLCCRHDNAEEALNLKREFDRLDSSAVLDTSKYVRLVKVLGKHGKLQDAINILKEMKEKDVLIKDATVLSFFHILNGAALRGETETVKQLHEAIVTLGLAKPSTALSSPLVTLYLEKDDLPTALEVTIDCYKKYKILPRIHDVLCKLIEKGETDLIQKAMDFVSQEQGEMTMLYDLFFAFLQTGNYKEAKKIIETPGIRARPTRLQWFCDRCIASNQVETLEKLVELTQKLFECDRDQLYYSLLKLYKVNGDWQRADAVWNKMQEENIIPRGRTLRLLAEILRNSNQEVPFDVPELWYEDEKHSLTSSPSPVEVSLQKELLNACHRKKDKDAFNIFLKAKKQNVVFNSETYAGLINLLLTKDNPTQAVQVKDFAETHIKGFTLNDAANSRLIIAQVRRDYLKAVHLEVG
;
A
#
# COMPACT_ATOMS: atom_id res chain seq x y z
N MET A 1 -1.89 32.78 34.41
CA MET A 1 -1.40 32.58 33.01
C MET A 1 0.05 33.04 32.81
N ALA A 2 0.44 34.30 33.03
CA ALA A 2 1.85 34.73 32.88
C ALA A 2 2.85 34.04 33.84
N ALA A 3 2.36 33.41 34.92
CA ALA A 3 3.15 32.59 35.85
C ALA A 3 3.44 31.17 35.33
N LEU A 4 2.60 30.60 34.45
CA LEU A 4 2.80 29.27 33.84
C LEU A 4 3.94 29.24 32.82
N LEU A 5 4.34 30.41 32.28
CA LEU A 5 5.46 30.56 31.36
C LEU A 5 6.77 31.03 32.04
N ARG A 6 6.75 31.27 33.37
CA ARG A 6 7.96 31.56 34.15
C ARG A 6 8.86 30.34 34.45
N PRO A 7 8.39 29.07 34.48
CA PRO A 7 9.27 27.92 34.69
C PRO A 7 10.24 27.69 33.52
N ALA A 8 9.92 28.17 32.31
CA ALA A 8 10.79 28.07 31.13
C ALA A 8 12.15 28.79 31.29
N ARG A 9 12.30 29.68 32.29
CA ARG A 9 13.58 30.35 32.62
C ARG A 9 14.41 29.64 33.68
N TRP A 10 13.87 28.64 34.39
CA TRP A 10 14.59 27.90 35.43
C TRP A 10 15.20 26.56 34.95
N LEU A 11 14.93 26.15 33.70
CA LEU A 11 15.32 24.85 33.15
C LEU A 11 16.78 24.74 32.66
N LEU A 12 17.62 25.75 32.84
CA LEU A 12 19.04 25.73 32.41
C LEU A 12 20.06 25.46 33.53
N ARG A 13 19.64 25.05 34.73
CA ARG A 13 20.55 24.71 35.84
C ARG A 13 20.09 23.50 36.63
N ALA A 14 20.26 22.30 36.09
CA ALA A 14 20.40 21.08 36.90
C ALA A 14 20.91 19.91 36.04
N GLY A 15 22.21 19.91 35.74
CA GLY A 15 22.94 18.68 35.46
C GLY A 15 23.79 18.34 36.67
N ALA A 16 23.47 17.27 37.39
CA ALA A 16 24.43 16.41 38.11
C ALA A 16 23.72 15.30 38.92
N ALA A 17 24.23 14.07 38.74
CA ALA A 17 24.16 12.88 39.61
C ALA A 17 22.85 12.05 39.65
N ALA A 18 22.88 10.81 39.12
CA ALA A 18 23.34 9.59 39.81
C ALA A 18 23.12 8.32 38.95
N HIS A 19 23.98 7.33 39.12
CA HIS A 19 24.06 6.05 38.41
C HIS A 19 22.90 5.05 38.71
N LEU A 20 22.65 4.17 37.72
CA LEU A 20 22.05 2.80 37.77
C LEU A 20 20.51 2.64 37.95
N PRO A 21 19.89 1.49 37.56
CA PRO A 21 20.20 0.52 36.51
C PRO A 21 19.00 0.22 35.56
N LEU A 22 19.27 -0.59 34.54
CA LEU A 22 18.33 -1.18 33.57
C LEU A 22 16.98 -1.63 34.16
N SER A 23 15.86 -1.21 33.54
CA SER A 23 14.73 -2.11 33.22
C SER A 23 13.58 -1.44 32.43
N LEU A 24 13.28 -2.05 31.27
CA LEU A 24 11.94 -2.27 30.69
C LEU A 24 11.10 -1.10 30.13
N ARG A 25 11.38 -0.83 28.84
CA ARG A 25 10.49 -1.01 27.66
C ARG A 25 9.01 -0.53 27.71
N LEU A 26 8.75 0.43 26.80
CA LEU A 26 7.73 0.50 25.71
C LEU A 26 6.23 0.68 26.02
N LEU A 27 5.61 1.62 25.27
CA LEU A 27 4.46 1.45 24.34
C LEU A 27 3.64 2.75 24.15
N ALA A 28 3.61 3.32 22.93
CA ALA A 28 2.49 4.13 22.45
C ALA A 28 2.32 4.10 20.92
N GLY A 29 1.52 3.14 20.44
CA GLY A 29 0.97 3.09 19.08
C GLY A 29 -0.22 4.04 18.90
N GLY A 30 -0.25 4.74 17.77
CA GLY A 30 -1.37 5.56 17.31
C GLY A 30 -2.31 4.82 16.34
N PRO A 31 -3.55 5.30 16.16
CA PRO A 31 -4.68 4.52 15.66
C PRO A 31 -4.87 4.60 14.13
N SER A 32 -5.29 3.49 13.54
CA SER A 32 -5.92 3.41 12.22
C SER A 32 -7.45 3.52 12.32
N ARG A 33 -8.07 4.29 11.43
CA ARG A 33 -9.52 4.32 11.17
C ARG A 33 -9.83 4.40 9.67
N PRO A 34 -11.07 4.03 9.25
CA PRO A 34 -11.36 3.25 8.05
C PRO A 34 -12.04 4.05 6.93
N HIS A 35 -12.13 3.49 5.70
CA HIS A 35 -13.42 3.22 5.05
C HIS A 35 -13.30 2.38 3.75
N ALA A 36 -14.35 1.60 3.54
CA ALA A 36 -14.64 0.54 2.59
C ALA A 36 -14.62 0.88 1.09
N ALA A 37 -14.33 -0.15 0.27
CA ALA A 37 -15.23 -0.61 -0.78
C ALA A 37 -15.11 -2.15 -0.92
N PHE A 38 -16.26 -2.82 -0.98
CA PHE A 38 -16.47 -4.26 -1.00
C PHE A 38 -16.92 -4.68 -2.41
N CYS A 39 -16.50 -5.87 -2.88
CA CYS A 39 -17.30 -6.92 -3.55
C CYS A 39 -16.37 -8.00 -4.18
N PRO A 40 -16.81 -9.25 -4.40
CA PRO A 40 -17.02 -10.27 -3.38
C PRO A 40 -16.21 -11.57 -3.65
N HIS A 41 -16.15 -12.41 -2.61
CA HIS A 41 -15.54 -13.73 -2.57
C HIS A 41 -16.11 -14.76 -3.55
N ALA A 42 -15.26 -15.70 -3.97
CA ALA A 42 -15.61 -17.13 -3.94
C ALA A 42 -14.46 -17.93 -3.30
N ALA A 43 -14.85 -18.82 -2.38
CA ALA A 43 -14.03 -19.63 -1.48
C ALA A 43 -13.24 -20.72 -2.26
N ARG A 44 -12.24 -21.44 -1.72
CA ARG A 44 -12.22 -22.12 -0.42
C ARG A 44 -10.86 -22.82 -0.20
N ALA A 45 -10.65 -23.20 1.05
CA ALA A 45 -9.79 -24.28 1.58
C ALA A 45 -8.34 -23.90 1.92
N GLY A 46 -8.12 -23.69 3.23
CA GLY A 46 -6.80 -23.52 3.82
C GLY A 46 -6.05 -24.82 4.05
N ARG A 47 -4.73 -24.69 4.20
CA ARG A 47 -3.90 -25.48 5.11
C ARG A 47 -2.65 -24.67 5.47
N VAL A 48 -2.21 -24.91 6.69
CA VAL A 48 -1.11 -24.27 7.42
C VAL A 48 0.22 -24.47 6.67
N ALA A 49 0.64 -23.46 5.91
CA ALA A 49 1.95 -23.38 5.23
C ALA A 49 2.40 -21.91 5.01
N GLY A 50 1.97 -21.00 5.90
CA GLY A 50 1.92 -19.56 5.61
C GLY A 50 3.24 -18.78 5.71
N GLU A 51 4.25 -19.24 6.44
CA GLU A 51 5.48 -18.46 6.65
C GLU A 51 6.64 -18.83 5.71
N LEU A 52 6.66 -20.04 5.14
CA LEU A 52 7.73 -20.48 4.24
C LEU A 52 7.49 -20.06 2.76
N LEU A 53 6.23 -19.88 2.35
CA LEU A 53 5.85 -19.52 0.98
C LEU A 53 6.04 -18.03 0.64
N SER A 54 6.10 -17.15 1.65
CA SER A 54 6.31 -15.70 1.44
C SER A 54 7.74 -15.40 0.97
N GLN A 55 8.74 -16.15 1.48
CA GLN A 55 10.14 -16.02 1.05
C GLN A 55 10.35 -16.55 -0.38
N ALA A 56 9.74 -17.68 -0.75
CA ALA A 56 9.86 -18.24 -2.11
C ALA A 56 9.27 -17.31 -3.19
N ARG A 57 8.15 -16.62 -2.89
CA ARG A 57 7.57 -15.62 -3.79
C ARG A 57 8.47 -14.40 -4.00
N LEU A 58 9.26 -13.97 -3.02
CA LEU A 58 10.13 -12.79 -3.18
C LEU A 58 11.24 -13.01 -4.22
N TYR A 59 11.76 -14.24 -4.37
CA TYR A 59 12.77 -14.58 -5.37
C TYR A 59 12.16 -14.90 -6.74
N ALA A 60 10.95 -15.49 -6.79
CA ALA A 60 10.21 -15.72 -8.05
C ALA A 60 9.64 -14.42 -8.65
N ILE A 61 9.16 -13.48 -7.83
CA ILE A 61 8.61 -12.19 -8.28
C ILE A 61 9.69 -11.28 -8.91
N ALA A 62 10.97 -11.48 -8.55
CA ALA A 62 12.07 -10.80 -9.25
C ALA A 62 12.20 -11.25 -10.73
N ALA A 63 11.81 -12.49 -11.05
CA ALA A 63 11.78 -13.02 -12.41
C ALA A 63 10.49 -12.66 -13.17
N GLU A 64 9.36 -12.49 -12.46
CA GLU A 64 8.05 -12.16 -13.03
C GLU A 64 7.76 -10.67 -13.22
N LYS A 65 8.76 -9.78 -13.11
CA LYS A 65 8.65 -8.47 -13.80
C LYS A 65 8.82 -8.69 -15.30
N LYS A 66 7.81 -9.30 -15.93
CA LYS A 66 7.50 -9.05 -17.33
C LYS A 66 7.34 -7.54 -17.47
N ASN A 67 8.26 -6.93 -18.20
CA ASN A 67 7.97 -5.70 -18.91
C ASN A 67 6.73 -6.00 -19.77
N TYR A 68 5.54 -5.62 -19.30
CA TYR A 68 4.40 -5.39 -20.17
C TYR A 68 4.72 -4.13 -20.98
N LEU A 69 5.64 -4.27 -21.94
CA LEU A 69 5.73 -3.43 -23.12
C LEU A 69 4.80 -4.08 -24.13
N GLN A 70 3.54 -3.69 -24.07
CA GLN A 70 2.67 -3.80 -25.24
C GLN A 70 2.73 -2.42 -25.90
N GLU A 71 3.47 -2.36 -27.01
CA GLU A 71 3.35 -1.29 -27.98
C GLU A 71 1.90 -1.27 -28.47
N GLU A 72 1.16 -0.22 -28.09
CA GLU A 72 -0.04 0.20 -28.82
C GLU A 72 0.11 1.68 -29.14
N ALA A 73 0.26 1.94 -30.43
CA ALA A 73 0.32 3.26 -31.01
C ALA A 73 -1.02 3.98 -30.88
N THR A 74 -0.94 5.31 -30.71
CA THR A 74 -2.03 6.31 -30.80
C THR A 74 -2.84 6.63 -29.52
N SER A 75 -2.18 7.10 -28.45
CA SER A 75 -2.76 8.08 -27.47
C SER A 75 -1.70 8.72 -26.53
N SER A 76 -0.47 8.92 -27.03
CA SER A 76 0.74 9.08 -26.21
C SER A 76 0.88 10.40 -25.43
N HIS A 77 0.23 11.49 -25.83
CA HIS A 77 0.44 12.79 -25.19
C HIS A 77 -0.30 12.99 -23.87
N ARG A 78 -1.48 12.38 -23.69
CA ARG A 78 -2.25 12.54 -22.46
C ARG A 78 -1.65 11.67 -21.34
N ARG A 79 -1.58 10.34 -21.45
CA ARG A 79 -1.09 9.45 -20.35
C ARG A 79 0.25 9.87 -19.70
N ASN A 80 1.18 10.44 -20.47
CA ASN A 80 2.49 10.87 -19.98
C ASN A 80 2.45 12.02 -18.95
N THR A 81 1.53 12.98 -19.06
CA THR A 81 1.46 14.14 -18.14
C THR A 81 1.03 13.72 -16.73
N SER A 82 0.08 12.78 -16.61
CA SER A 82 -0.42 12.29 -15.31
C SER A 82 0.60 11.43 -14.54
N GLN A 83 1.36 10.59 -15.25
CA GLN A 83 2.46 9.82 -14.66
C GLN A 83 3.62 10.72 -14.21
N PHE A 84 3.80 11.85 -14.89
CA PHE A 84 4.86 12.81 -14.62
C PHE A 84 4.59 13.63 -13.35
N ASP A 85 3.38 14.17 -13.17
CA ASP A 85 2.99 14.88 -11.94
C ASP A 85 3.06 13.99 -10.70
N TRP A 86 2.70 12.72 -10.85
CA TRP A 86 2.88 11.71 -9.80
C TRP A 86 4.35 11.48 -9.47
N ALA A 87 5.24 11.44 -10.47
CA ALA A 87 6.67 11.24 -10.27
C ALA A 87 7.32 12.45 -9.58
N LEU A 88 6.91 13.67 -9.91
CA LEU A 88 7.33 14.90 -9.23
C LEU A 88 6.83 14.95 -7.77
N MET A 89 5.56 14.59 -7.53
CA MET A 89 5.02 14.49 -6.16
C MET A 89 5.78 13.47 -5.32
N ARG A 90 6.21 12.36 -5.92
CA ARG A 90 7.04 11.36 -5.24
C ARG A 90 8.44 11.88 -4.95
N LEU A 91 9.03 12.65 -5.85
CA LEU A 91 10.34 13.27 -5.65
C LEU A 91 10.28 14.25 -4.47
N ASP A 92 9.31 15.17 -4.46
CA ASP A 92 9.11 16.14 -3.38
C ASP A 92 8.82 15.45 -2.04
N ASN A 93 7.94 14.43 -2.03
CA ASN A 93 7.71 13.62 -0.83
C ASN A 93 8.96 12.88 -0.34
N SER A 94 9.83 12.42 -1.23
CA SER A 94 11.08 11.75 -0.88
C SER A 94 12.05 12.71 -0.18
N VAL A 95 12.21 13.91 -0.75
CA VAL A 95 13.03 14.99 -0.17
C VAL A 95 12.50 15.38 1.20
N ARG A 96 11.19 15.58 1.35
CA ARG A 96 10.58 16.00 2.63
C ARG A 96 10.63 14.94 3.72
N ARG A 97 10.46 13.66 3.37
CA ARG A 97 10.42 12.57 4.37
C ARG A 97 11.78 12.04 4.76
N THR A 98 12.72 12.02 3.81
CA THR A 98 13.98 11.30 3.98
C THR A 98 15.22 12.15 3.71
N GLY A 99 15.07 13.37 3.17
CA GLY A 99 16.21 14.18 2.75
C GLY A 99 17.00 13.60 1.56
N ARG A 100 16.54 12.49 0.96
CA ARG A 100 17.20 11.80 -0.15
C ARG A 100 16.25 11.49 -1.30
N ILE A 101 16.81 11.32 -2.49
CA ILE A 101 16.12 10.86 -3.70
C ILE A 101 16.82 9.58 -4.18
N PRO A 102 16.12 8.45 -4.30
CA PRO A 102 16.71 7.25 -4.90
C PRO A 102 17.08 7.51 -6.37
N LYS A 103 18.24 7.00 -6.83
CA LYS A 103 18.68 7.13 -8.24
C LYS A 103 17.58 6.72 -9.22
N THR A 104 16.92 5.60 -8.94
CA THR A 104 15.86 5.03 -9.80
C THR A 104 14.64 5.94 -9.92
N LEU A 105 14.33 6.74 -8.90
CA LEU A 105 13.22 7.68 -8.93
C LEU A 105 13.58 8.89 -9.79
N LEU A 106 14.77 9.48 -9.58
CA LEU A 106 15.23 10.61 -10.38
C LEU A 106 15.40 10.25 -11.85
N GLN A 107 15.96 9.06 -12.14
CA GLN A 107 16.07 8.53 -13.51
C GLN A 107 14.70 8.37 -14.17
N LYS A 108 13.70 7.81 -13.47
CA LYS A 108 12.34 7.68 -14.01
C LYS A 108 11.69 9.03 -14.30
N VAL A 109 11.86 10.00 -13.42
CA VAL A 109 11.33 11.36 -13.64
C VAL A 109 12.03 11.98 -14.85
N PHE A 110 13.35 11.83 -14.97
CA PHE A 110 14.12 12.32 -16.09
C PHE A 110 13.74 11.64 -17.42
N ASP A 111 13.60 10.32 -17.44
CA ASP A 111 13.17 9.60 -18.63
C ASP A 111 11.76 10.08 -19.03
N ASN A 112 10.83 10.20 -18.08
CA ASN A 112 9.49 10.73 -18.35
C ASN A 112 9.51 12.19 -18.87
N THR A 113 10.41 13.06 -18.38
CA THR A 113 10.59 14.40 -18.98
C THR A 113 11.08 14.33 -20.41
N CYS A 114 11.97 13.38 -20.73
CA CYS A 114 12.52 13.25 -22.08
C CYS A 114 11.47 12.79 -23.10
N HIS A 115 10.48 11.99 -22.66
CA HIS A 115 9.43 11.45 -23.54
C HIS A 115 8.23 12.39 -23.73
N SER A 116 7.99 13.34 -22.80
CA SER A 116 6.84 14.25 -22.86
C SER A 116 7.05 15.47 -23.77
N GLY A 117 8.30 15.87 -24.03
CA GLY A 117 8.64 17.03 -24.86
C GLY A 117 8.31 18.38 -24.20
N SER A 118 9.21 19.36 -24.36
CA SER A 118 9.14 20.76 -23.89
C SER A 118 8.29 21.02 -22.63
N GLN A 119 8.92 21.12 -21.46
CA GLN A 119 8.26 21.67 -20.25
C GLN A 119 9.13 22.67 -19.48
N GLY A 120 8.44 23.56 -18.75
CA GLY A 120 8.92 24.87 -18.28
C GLY A 120 10.09 24.88 -17.30
N GLY A 121 10.75 26.03 -17.21
CA GLY A 121 12.00 26.23 -16.47
C GLY A 121 11.99 25.77 -15.00
N ASN A 122 10.85 25.85 -14.31
CA ASN A 122 10.77 25.44 -12.90
C ASN A 122 10.99 23.92 -12.70
N GLN A 123 10.61 23.09 -13.66
CA GLN A 123 10.79 21.64 -13.59
C GLN A 123 12.23 21.24 -13.90
N ALA A 124 12.83 21.85 -14.93
CA ALA A 124 14.25 21.74 -15.24
C ALA A 124 15.11 22.12 -14.02
N LEU A 125 14.73 23.18 -13.33
CA LEU A 125 15.38 23.66 -12.12
C LEU A 125 15.29 22.66 -10.95
N LEU A 126 14.14 22.02 -10.74
CA LEU A 126 13.97 21.01 -9.70
C LEU A 126 14.82 19.75 -9.97
N LEU A 127 14.82 19.27 -11.21
CA LEU A 127 15.64 18.14 -11.61
C LEU A 127 17.12 18.42 -11.41
N LEU A 128 17.59 19.59 -11.85
CA LEU A 128 18.97 20.00 -11.69
C LEU A 128 19.36 20.13 -10.21
N ARG A 129 18.52 20.77 -9.38
CA ARG A 129 18.75 20.88 -7.92
C ARG A 129 18.78 19.53 -7.22
N SER A 130 18.12 18.51 -7.78
CA SER A 130 18.09 17.16 -7.22
C SER A 130 19.41 16.39 -7.41
N CYS A 131 20.30 16.83 -8.30
CA CYS A 131 21.57 16.16 -8.60
C CYS A 131 22.73 16.47 -7.62
N GLY A 132 22.46 17.21 -6.54
CA GLY A 132 23.47 17.59 -5.56
C GLY A 132 23.49 16.67 -4.32
N SER A 133 23.43 17.27 -3.12
CA SER A 133 23.51 16.55 -1.84
C SER A 133 22.34 15.57 -1.57
N LEU A 134 21.28 15.62 -2.37
CA LEU A 134 20.08 14.77 -2.23
C LEU A 134 20.28 13.33 -2.76
N LEU A 135 21.43 13.01 -3.36
CA LEU A 135 21.75 11.69 -3.91
C LEU A 135 22.90 11.01 -3.14
N PRO A 136 22.79 10.76 -1.82
CA PRO A 136 23.88 10.17 -1.02
C PRO A 136 24.34 8.80 -1.56
N GLU A 137 23.48 8.11 -2.31
CA GLU A 137 23.72 6.80 -2.93
C GLU A 137 24.67 6.84 -4.14
N LEU A 138 24.99 8.01 -4.69
CA LEU A 138 25.87 8.15 -5.86
C LEU A 138 27.19 8.79 -5.48
N LYS A 139 28.27 8.38 -6.16
CA LYS A 139 29.56 9.06 -6.08
C LYS A 139 29.48 10.48 -6.64
N LEU A 140 30.34 11.37 -6.16
CA LEU A 140 30.34 12.78 -6.56
C LEU A 140 30.54 12.97 -8.08
N SER A 141 31.38 12.14 -8.70
CA SER A 141 31.57 12.11 -10.16
C SER A 141 30.31 11.70 -10.91
N GLU A 142 29.65 10.63 -10.47
CA GLU A 142 28.41 10.11 -11.07
C GLU A 142 27.25 11.11 -10.95
N ARG A 143 27.15 11.82 -9.81
CA ARG A 143 26.17 12.91 -9.63
C ARG A 143 26.37 14.04 -10.63
N THR A 144 27.64 14.38 -10.90
CA THR A 144 28.00 15.46 -11.85
C THR A 144 27.73 15.04 -13.28
N GLU A 145 28.11 13.83 -13.68
CA GLU A 145 27.78 13.28 -14.99
C GLU A 145 26.27 13.27 -15.20
N PHE A 146 25.50 12.89 -14.17
CA PHE A 146 24.06 12.89 -14.26
C PHE A 146 23.47 14.30 -14.40
N ALA A 147 24.02 15.29 -13.70
CA ALA A 147 23.67 16.69 -13.86
C ALA A 147 23.97 17.21 -15.29
N HIS A 148 25.12 16.85 -15.89
CA HIS A 148 25.46 17.20 -17.27
C HIS A 148 24.51 16.54 -18.27
N ARG A 149 24.19 15.25 -18.10
CA ARG A 149 23.21 14.56 -18.95
C ARG A 149 21.84 15.24 -18.92
N ILE A 150 21.39 15.67 -17.74
CA ILE A 150 20.14 16.42 -17.58
C ILE A 150 20.25 17.78 -18.27
N TRP A 151 21.33 18.52 -18.03
CA TRP A 151 21.58 19.83 -18.63
C TRP A 151 21.59 19.79 -20.17
N ASP A 152 22.33 18.86 -20.77
CA ASP A 152 22.45 18.78 -22.24
C ASP A 152 21.15 18.33 -22.88
N LYS A 153 20.43 17.39 -22.23
CA LYS A 153 19.18 16.87 -22.77
C LYS A 153 18.06 17.90 -22.70
N LEU A 154 17.95 18.64 -21.60
CA LEU A 154 16.99 19.75 -21.47
C LEU A 154 17.28 20.88 -22.47
N GLN A 155 18.56 21.16 -22.75
CA GLN A 155 18.94 22.13 -23.78
C GLN A 155 18.51 21.65 -25.17
N LYS A 156 18.72 20.37 -25.50
CA LYS A 156 18.25 19.75 -26.76
C LYS A 156 16.73 19.74 -26.91
N LEU A 157 15.98 19.75 -25.80
CA LEU A 157 14.52 19.81 -25.77
C LEU A 157 13.97 21.25 -25.88
N GLY A 158 14.83 22.27 -25.99
CA GLY A 158 14.44 23.66 -26.21
C GLY A 158 14.16 24.46 -24.92
N THR A 159 14.59 23.99 -23.74
CA THR A 159 14.45 24.75 -22.50
C THR A 159 15.34 26.00 -22.52
N VAL A 160 14.75 27.18 -22.31
CA VAL A 160 15.50 28.43 -22.13
C VAL A 160 16.03 28.51 -20.70
N TYR A 161 17.35 28.62 -20.54
CA TYR A 161 17.98 28.78 -19.24
C TYR A 161 18.07 30.24 -18.83
N ASP A 162 17.73 30.49 -17.56
CA ASP A 162 17.88 31.78 -16.90
C ASP A 162 19.03 31.74 -15.87
N VAL A 163 19.25 32.86 -15.18
CA VAL A 163 20.24 32.97 -14.10
C VAL A 163 20.01 31.91 -13.01
N SER A 164 18.76 31.51 -12.74
CA SER A 164 18.39 30.51 -11.73
C SER A 164 18.92 29.11 -12.09
N HIS A 165 18.87 28.72 -13.37
CA HIS A 165 19.39 27.43 -13.86
C HIS A 165 20.91 27.36 -13.71
N TYR A 166 21.64 28.40 -14.13
CA TYR A 166 23.10 28.47 -13.98
C TYR A 166 23.51 28.47 -12.51
N ASN A 167 22.79 29.21 -11.67
CA ASN A 167 23.00 29.19 -10.24
C ASN A 167 22.75 27.77 -9.69
N ALA A 168 21.68 27.09 -10.06
CA ALA A 168 21.44 25.70 -9.63
C ALA A 168 22.58 24.76 -10.06
N LEU A 169 23.10 24.89 -11.28
CA LEU A 169 24.27 24.14 -11.74
C LEU A 169 25.50 24.42 -10.87
N LEU A 170 25.79 25.69 -10.56
CA LEU A 170 26.88 26.06 -9.64
C LEU A 170 26.70 25.44 -8.25
N LYS A 171 25.46 25.43 -7.72
CA LYS A 171 25.18 24.79 -6.44
C LYS A 171 25.49 23.30 -6.49
N VAL A 172 25.08 22.61 -7.56
CA VAL A 172 25.35 21.19 -7.76
C VAL A 172 26.85 20.92 -7.88
N TYR A 173 27.59 21.75 -8.62
CA TYR A 173 29.05 21.63 -8.72
C TYR A 173 29.74 21.78 -7.37
N LEU A 174 29.34 22.77 -6.57
CA LEU A 174 29.88 22.94 -5.21
C LEU A 174 29.57 21.74 -4.31
N GLN A 175 28.33 21.24 -4.35
CA GLN A 175 27.91 20.08 -3.56
C GLN A 175 28.56 18.76 -4.00
N ASN A 176 28.94 18.66 -5.27
CA ASN A 176 29.60 17.49 -5.85
C ASN A 176 31.13 17.65 -5.91
N GLU A 177 31.71 18.69 -5.30
CA GLU A 177 33.15 19.00 -5.34
C GLU A 177 33.73 18.98 -6.77
N TYR A 178 32.92 19.35 -7.77
CA TYR A 178 33.33 19.35 -9.16
C TYR A 178 34.31 20.50 -9.40
N LYS A 179 35.47 20.18 -9.98
CA LYS A 179 36.49 21.17 -10.33
C LYS A 179 36.12 21.84 -11.64
N PHE A 180 35.89 23.14 -11.61
CA PHE A 180 35.65 23.97 -12.78
C PHE A 180 36.33 25.33 -12.61
N SER A 181 36.64 25.98 -13.72
CA SER A 181 37.16 27.35 -13.72
C SER A 181 36.02 28.36 -13.53
N PRO A 182 36.03 29.16 -12.46
CA PRO A 182 35.00 30.17 -12.25
C PRO A 182 34.97 31.25 -13.36
N THR A 183 36.12 31.57 -13.97
CA THR A 183 36.20 32.51 -15.11
C THR A 183 35.52 31.93 -16.35
N ASP A 184 35.79 30.67 -16.66
CA ASP A 184 35.19 30.00 -17.84
C ASP A 184 33.67 29.87 -17.65
N PHE A 185 33.20 29.70 -16.41
CA PHE A 185 31.78 29.68 -16.09
C PHE A 185 31.12 31.05 -16.32
N LEU A 186 31.80 32.14 -15.95
CA LEU A 186 31.34 33.50 -16.23
C LEU A 186 31.29 33.78 -17.74
N GLU A 187 32.33 33.40 -18.49
CA GLU A 187 32.32 33.49 -19.95
C GLU A 187 31.16 32.68 -20.58
N LYS A 188 30.85 31.51 -20.03
CA LYS A 188 29.72 30.69 -20.48
C LYS A 188 28.37 31.38 -20.24
N MET A 189 28.22 32.10 -19.14
CA MET A 189 27.01 32.91 -18.88
C MET A 189 26.93 34.12 -19.81
N GLU A 190 28.05 34.79 -20.05
CA GLU A 190 28.14 35.94 -20.95
C GLU A 190 27.83 35.56 -22.41
N LYS A 191 28.41 34.46 -22.91
CA LYS A 191 28.09 33.89 -24.24
C LYS A 191 26.61 33.52 -24.39
N ALA A 192 25.93 33.22 -23.29
CA ALA A 192 24.49 32.94 -23.25
C ALA A 192 23.63 34.21 -23.06
N ASN A 193 24.22 35.41 -23.02
CA ASN A 193 23.57 36.68 -22.71
C ASN A 193 22.87 36.71 -21.34
N ILE A 194 23.40 36.01 -20.34
CA ILE A 194 22.84 35.91 -18.99
C ILE A 194 23.75 36.65 -18.00
N GLN A 195 23.20 37.65 -17.33
CA GLN A 195 23.95 38.48 -16.38
C GLN A 195 24.10 37.78 -15.01
N PRO A 196 25.33 37.63 -14.48
CA PRO A 196 25.57 37.13 -13.12
C PRO A 196 24.92 38.02 -12.06
N ASN A 197 24.35 37.40 -11.02
CA ASN A 197 23.77 38.13 -9.88
C ASN A 197 24.57 37.88 -8.59
N ARG A 198 24.13 38.46 -7.47
CA ARG A 198 24.76 38.30 -6.15
C ARG A 198 25.03 36.83 -5.80
N VAL A 199 24.04 35.96 -6.03
CA VAL A 199 24.13 34.52 -5.71
C VAL A 199 25.16 33.82 -6.59
N THR A 200 25.29 34.23 -7.85
CA THR A 200 26.33 33.72 -8.77
C THR A 200 27.72 34.02 -8.22
N TYR A 201 28.01 35.28 -7.90
CA TYR A 201 29.32 35.67 -7.36
C TYR A 201 29.64 35.00 -6.02
N GLN A 202 28.67 34.90 -5.10
CA GLN A 202 28.84 34.17 -3.84
C GLN A 202 29.26 32.71 -4.06
N ARG A 203 28.66 32.02 -5.04
CA ARG A 203 29.00 30.62 -5.37
C ARG A 203 30.36 30.50 -6.05
N LEU A 204 30.75 31.47 -6.87
CA LEU A 204 32.09 31.50 -7.48
C LEU A 204 33.17 31.76 -6.44
N ILE A 205 32.93 32.62 -5.45
CA ILE A 205 33.81 32.79 -4.29
C ILE A 205 33.94 31.46 -3.54
N ALA A 206 32.82 30.80 -3.22
CA ALA A 206 32.86 29.49 -2.57
C ALA A 206 33.62 28.43 -3.40
N ALA A 207 33.54 28.48 -4.73
CA ALA A 207 34.29 27.58 -5.60
C ALA A 207 35.81 27.81 -5.49
N TYR A 208 36.26 29.06 -5.55
CA TYR A 208 37.66 29.42 -5.34
C TYR A 208 38.16 29.02 -3.94
N CYS A 209 37.39 29.34 -2.90
CA CYS A 209 37.70 28.95 -1.53
C CYS A 209 37.77 27.42 -1.36
N ASN A 210 36.88 26.66 -1.99
CA ASN A 210 36.93 25.20 -1.94
C ASN A 210 38.21 24.61 -2.55
N MET A 211 38.85 25.32 -3.48
CA MET A 211 40.15 24.96 -4.07
C MET A 211 41.35 25.50 -3.26
N GLY A 212 41.13 26.28 -2.21
CA GLY A 212 42.17 26.99 -1.47
C GLY A 212 42.72 28.24 -2.17
N ASP A 213 42.10 28.69 -3.27
CA ASP A 213 42.54 29.87 -4.03
C ASP A 213 41.92 31.15 -3.46
N ILE A 214 42.57 31.70 -2.44
CA ILE A 214 42.13 32.94 -1.78
C ILE A 214 42.30 34.17 -2.67
N GLU A 215 43.29 34.19 -3.56
CA GLU A 215 43.51 35.30 -4.48
C GLU A 215 42.36 35.43 -5.49
N GLY A 216 41.95 34.31 -6.08
CA GLY A 216 40.78 34.22 -6.95
C GLY A 216 39.49 34.64 -6.25
N ALA A 217 39.27 34.13 -5.03
CA ALA A 217 38.14 34.52 -4.19
C ALA A 217 38.11 36.04 -3.90
N SER A 218 39.27 36.62 -3.58
CA SER A 218 39.43 38.04 -3.28
C SER A 218 39.16 38.93 -4.49
N LYS A 219 39.57 38.51 -5.70
CA LYS A 219 39.26 39.22 -6.95
C LYS A 219 37.76 39.30 -7.18
N ILE A 220 37.04 38.17 -7.05
CA ILE A 220 35.58 38.15 -7.20
C ILE A 220 34.88 38.96 -6.11
N LEU A 221 35.36 38.91 -4.87
CA LEU A 221 34.86 39.73 -3.77
C LEU A 221 35.04 41.23 -4.05
N GLY A 222 36.20 41.63 -4.62
CA GLY A 222 36.45 42.98 -5.10
C GLY A 222 35.43 43.42 -6.15
N PHE A 223 35.15 42.57 -7.14
CA PHE A 223 34.11 42.83 -8.14
C PHE A 223 32.71 42.98 -7.50
N MET A 224 32.35 42.16 -6.51
CA MET A 224 31.08 42.32 -5.79
C MET A 224 30.98 43.68 -5.11
N LYS A 225 32.07 44.14 -4.46
CA LYS A 225 32.13 45.47 -3.83
C LYS A 225 32.01 46.60 -4.85
N THR A 226 32.69 46.51 -6.00
CA THR A 226 32.58 47.54 -7.05
C THR A 226 31.20 47.64 -7.69
N LYS A 227 30.37 46.59 -7.57
CA LYS A 227 28.98 46.55 -8.04
C LYS A 227 27.97 46.86 -6.92
N ASP A 228 28.43 47.33 -5.76
CA ASP A 228 27.63 47.62 -4.57
C ASP A 228 26.74 46.43 -4.13
N LEU A 229 27.20 45.20 -4.35
CA LEU A 229 26.50 43.99 -3.93
C LEU A 229 26.81 43.70 -2.45
N PRO A 230 25.80 43.44 -1.59
CA PRO A 230 26.02 43.23 -0.17
C PRO A 230 26.78 41.92 0.07
N VAL A 231 27.81 42.01 0.92
CA VAL A 231 28.55 40.85 1.44
C VAL A 231 27.74 40.26 2.60
N THR A 232 27.50 38.95 2.55
CA THR A 232 26.68 38.22 3.54
C THR A 232 27.53 37.26 4.35
N GLU A 233 27.01 36.74 5.46
CA GLU A 233 27.65 35.66 6.24
C GLU A 233 28.19 34.52 5.37
N ALA A 234 27.42 34.05 4.39
CA ALA A 234 27.83 32.97 3.48
C ALA A 234 29.16 33.22 2.73
N VAL A 235 29.52 34.48 2.47
CA VAL A 235 30.81 34.84 1.85
C VAL A 235 31.94 34.67 2.85
N PHE A 236 31.73 35.11 4.09
CA PHE A 236 32.72 34.97 5.16
C PHE A 236 32.90 33.51 5.57
N SER A 237 31.82 32.72 5.71
CA SER A 237 31.89 31.27 5.93
C SER A 237 32.71 30.57 4.83
N ALA A 238 32.51 30.95 3.55
CA ALA A 238 33.33 30.44 2.46
C ALA A 238 34.81 30.85 2.58
N LEU A 239 35.11 32.09 2.99
CA LEU A 239 36.49 32.55 3.21
C LEU A 239 37.18 31.80 4.35
N VAL A 240 36.46 31.45 5.43
CA VAL A 240 36.98 30.57 6.51
C VAL A 240 37.42 29.24 5.91
N THR A 241 36.55 28.58 5.12
CA THR A 241 36.91 27.34 4.42
C THR A 241 38.10 27.52 3.48
N GLY A 242 38.15 28.65 2.77
CA GLY A 242 39.25 28.95 1.84
C GLY A 242 40.60 29.09 2.52
N HIS A 243 40.68 29.87 3.59
CA HIS A 243 41.93 30.08 4.34
C HIS A 243 42.37 28.76 4.99
N ALA A 244 41.43 28.01 5.56
CA ALA A 244 41.71 26.69 6.12
C ALA A 244 42.30 25.72 5.08
N ARG A 245 41.73 25.65 3.87
CA ARG A 245 42.21 24.79 2.77
C ARG A 245 43.51 25.28 2.13
N ALA A 246 43.80 26.58 2.20
CA ALA A 246 45.10 27.14 1.86
C ALA A 246 46.18 26.80 2.92
N GLY A 247 45.81 26.15 4.02
CA GLY A 247 46.68 25.79 5.14
C GLY A 247 46.76 26.86 6.24
N ASP A 248 46.14 28.02 6.03
CA ASP A 248 46.22 29.20 6.88
C ASP A 248 45.08 29.22 7.91
N MET A 249 45.26 28.49 9.02
CA MET A 249 44.25 28.42 10.08
C MET A 249 44.10 29.74 10.83
N GLU A 250 45.19 30.48 10.97
CA GLU A 250 45.24 31.71 11.74
C GLU A 250 44.33 32.77 11.10
N ASN A 251 44.44 32.95 9.76
CA ASN A 251 43.51 33.82 9.07
C ASN A 251 42.09 33.26 9.00
N ALA A 252 41.90 31.93 8.95
CA ALA A 252 40.57 31.33 9.00
C ALA A 252 39.83 31.68 10.31
N GLU A 253 40.51 31.69 11.45
CA GLU A 253 39.97 32.16 12.73
C GLU A 253 39.77 33.68 12.75
N ASN A 254 40.72 34.43 12.19
CA ASN A 254 40.66 35.89 12.12
C ASN A 254 39.47 36.40 11.28
N ILE A 255 38.90 35.59 10.38
CA ILE A 255 37.65 35.97 9.71
C ILE A 255 36.51 36.27 10.70
N LEU A 256 36.47 35.61 11.88
CA LEU A 256 35.45 35.89 12.90
C LEU A 256 35.55 37.31 13.48
N THR A 257 36.75 37.88 13.58
CA THR A 257 36.96 39.26 14.05
C THR A 257 36.61 40.25 12.93
N VAL A 258 37.05 39.97 11.70
CA VAL A 258 36.73 40.77 10.50
C VAL A 258 35.22 40.85 10.26
N MET A 259 34.48 39.77 10.50
CA MET A 259 33.02 39.78 10.42
C MET A 259 32.39 40.77 11.40
N LYS A 260 32.85 40.76 12.67
CA LYS A 260 32.37 41.68 13.71
C LYS A 260 32.70 43.13 13.37
N GLU A 261 33.89 43.40 12.86
CA GLU A 261 34.30 44.74 12.39
C GLU A 261 33.46 45.23 11.21
N ALA A 262 33.04 44.31 10.34
CA ALA A 262 32.11 44.58 9.24
C ALA A 262 30.63 44.69 9.68
N GLY A 263 30.34 44.58 10.98
CA GLY A 263 28.98 44.64 11.53
C GLY A 263 28.13 43.40 11.26
N ILE A 264 28.76 42.25 10.98
CA ILE A 264 28.10 40.97 10.73
C ILE A 264 28.46 40.00 11.86
N GLU A 265 27.47 39.49 12.59
CA GLU A 265 27.71 38.51 13.64
C GLU A 265 27.99 37.11 13.04
N PRO A 266 28.99 36.36 13.55
CA PRO A 266 29.21 34.97 13.17
C PRO A 266 28.02 34.09 13.56
N GLY A 267 27.39 33.45 12.58
CA GLY A 267 26.30 32.51 12.79
C GLY A 267 26.75 31.04 12.71
N PRO A 268 25.79 30.10 12.77
CA PRO A 268 26.06 28.66 12.79
C PRO A 268 26.89 28.17 11.58
N ASP A 269 26.62 28.69 10.37
CA ASP A 269 27.34 28.31 9.14
C ASP A 269 28.82 28.69 9.19
N THR A 270 29.16 29.78 9.89
CA THR A 270 30.55 30.24 10.05
C THR A 270 31.30 29.37 11.04
N TYR A 271 30.69 29.04 12.18
CA TYR A 271 31.27 28.12 13.15
C TYR A 271 31.39 26.70 12.61
N LEU A 272 30.40 26.23 11.83
CA LEU A 272 30.47 24.93 11.16
C LEU A 272 31.63 24.86 10.14
N ALA A 273 31.89 25.93 9.39
CA ALA A 273 33.04 26.00 8.48
C ALA A 273 34.36 25.85 9.25
N LEU A 274 34.49 26.50 10.41
CA LEU A 274 35.67 26.40 11.27
C LEU A 274 35.82 25.02 11.91
N LEU A 275 34.72 24.44 12.41
CA LEU A 275 34.68 23.09 12.98
C LEU A 275 35.06 22.03 11.94
N ASN A 276 34.55 22.14 10.72
CA ASN A 276 34.95 21.25 9.62
C ASN A 276 36.44 21.42 9.27
N ALA A 277 36.96 22.65 9.28
CA ALA A 277 38.38 22.88 9.03
C ALA A 277 39.29 22.22 10.08
N TYR A 278 38.94 22.31 11.37
CA TYR A 278 39.69 21.59 12.42
C TYR A 278 39.53 20.07 12.28
N ALA A 279 38.33 19.58 11.94
CA ALA A 279 38.08 18.15 11.72
C ALA A 279 38.87 17.60 10.51
N GLU A 280 38.97 18.35 9.42
CA GLU A 280 39.80 18.02 8.25
C GLU A 280 41.30 17.94 8.62
N LYS A 281 41.75 18.69 9.63
CA LYS A 281 43.13 18.64 10.18
C LYS A 281 43.33 17.60 11.29
N GLY A 282 42.26 16.99 11.80
CA GLY A 282 42.31 16.07 12.93
C GLY A 282 42.48 16.73 14.31
N ASP A 283 42.24 18.04 14.43
CA ASP A 283 42.40 18.79 15.68
C ASP A 283 41.14 18.72 16.55
N ILE A 284 41.01 17.63 17.31
CA ILE A 284 39.84 17.37 18.17
C ILE A 284 39.73 18.38 19.32
N ASP A 285 40.84 18.92 19.81
CA ASP A 285 40.84 19.83 20.96
C ASP A 285 40.23 21.17 20.58
N HIS A 286 40.60 21.73 19.42
CA HIS A 286 39.97 22.95 18.91
C HIS A 286 38.51 22.74 18.50
N VAL A 287 38.14 21.55 18.00
CA VAL A 287 36.73 21.18 17.77
C VAL A 287 35.94 21.25 19.08
N LYS A 288 36.42 20.63 20.16
CA LYS A 288 35.74 20.65 21.47
C LYS A 288 35.62 22.06 22.03
N GLN A 289 36.71 22.82 22.01
CA GLN A 289 36.70 24.21 22.49
C GLN A 289 35.72 25.07 21.71
N THR A 290 35.64 24.87 20.38
CA THR A 290 34.72 25.62 19.53
C THR A 290 33.28 25.20 19.76
N LEU A 291 32.98 23.91 19.94
CA LEU A 291 31.65 23.43 20.33
C LEU A 291 31.21 24.02 21.68
N GLU A 292 32.09 24.04 22.68
CA GLU A 292 31.80 24.68 23.97
C GLU A 292 31.58 26.20 23.86
N LYS A 293 32.32 26.88 22.98
CA LYS A 293 32.11 28.31 22.70
C LYS A 293 30.72 28.53 22.10
N VAL A 294 30.30 27.66 21.18
CA VAL A 294 28.97 27.72 20.56
C VAL A 294 27.87 27.45 21.58
N GLU A 295 28.02 26.43 22.43
CA GLU A 295 27.09 26.12 23.53
C GLU A 295 26.94 27.27 24.55
N LYS A 296 28.01 28.05 24.78
CA LYS A 296 28.01 29.21 25.69
C LYS A 296 27.43 30.48 25.06
N SER A 297 27.48 30.60 23.74
CA SER A 297 26.73 31.61 23.01
C SER A 297 25.26 31.17 22.86
N ASP A 298 24.30 32.08 22.72
CA ASP A 298 22.89 31.72 22.45
C ASP A 298 22.68 31.09 21.04
N LEU A 299 23.72 30.46 20.47
CA LEU A 299 23.74 29.80 19.16
C LEU A 299 23.60 28.28 19.36
N TYR A 300 22.76 27.65 18.54
CA TYR A 300 22.53 26.22 18.59
C TYR A 300 22.96 25.57 17.27
N LEU A 301 23.88 24.60 17.34
CA LEU A 301 24.20 23.73 16.21
C LEU A 301 23.19 22.60 16.16
N MET A 302 22.68 22.32 14.96
CA MET A 302 21.75 21.23 14.77
C MET A 302 22.52 19.91 14.73
N ASP A 303 21.86 18.79 15.06
CA ASP A 303 22.46 17.45 14.93
C ASP A 303 23.03 17.17 13.53
N ARG A 304 22.43 17.76 12.48
CA ARG A 304 22.96 17.69 11.11
C ARG A 304 24.35 18.30 10.98
N ASP A 305 24.62 19.38 11.68
CA ASP A 305 25.91 20.08 11.67
C ASP A 305 26.96 19.22 12.38
N ILE A 306 26.59 18.56 13.47
CA ILE A 306 27.44 17.60 14.19
C ILE A 306 27.73 16.36 13.32
N LEU A 307 26.72 15.84 12.61
CA LEU A 307 26.88 14.74 11.66
C LEU A 307 27.82 15.12 10.49
N GLN A 308 27.80 16.38 10.06
CA GLN A 308 28.74 16.88 9.05
C GLN A 308 30.19 16.91 9.58
N ILE A 309 30.40 17.25 10.86
CA ILE A 309 31.73 17.20 11.49
C ILE A 309 32.24 15.75 11.56
N ILE A 310 31.37 14.80 11.92
CA ILE A 310 31.69 13.37 11.90
C ILE A 310 32.10 12.91 10.50
N PHE A 311 31.38 13.35 9.46
CA PHE A 311 31.77 13.07 8.08
C PHE A 311 33.16 13.60 7.76
N SER A 312 33.45 14.85 8.13
CA SER A 312 34.74 15.49 7.89
C SER A 312 35.91 14.76 8.57
N PHE A 313 35.77 14.38 9.85
CA PHE A 313 36.76 13.55 10.54
C PHE A 313 36.98 12.20 9.84
N SER A 314 35.90 11.56 9.40
CA SER A 314 35.96 10.26 8.73
C SER A 314 36.67 10.37 7.38
N LYS A 315 36.33 11.39 6.57
CA LYS A 315 36.95 11.65 5.26
C LYS A 315 38.44 12.00 5.40
N ALA A 316 38.83 12.69 6.47
CA ALA A 316 40.21 13.06 6.77
C ALA A 316 41.06 11.90 7.33
N GLY A 317 40.45 10.75 7.64
CA GLY A 317 41.15 9.56 8.14
C GLY A 317 41.30 9.49 9.66
N TYR A 318 40.44 10.20 10.41
CA TYR A 318 40.43 10.20 11.88
C TYR A 318 39.13 9.59 12.47
N PRO A 319 38.77 8.33 12.15
CA PRO A 319 37.54 7.71 12.63
C PRO A 319 37.50 7.49 14.15
N GLN A 320 38.66 7.51 14.84
CA GLN A 320 38.74 7.34 16.30
C GLN A 320 37.98 8.41 17.09
N TYR A 321 37.87 9.62 16.55
CA TYR A 321 37.18 10.73 17.23
C TYR A 321 35.66 10.70 17.00
N VAL A 322 35.17 9.84 16.11
CA VAL A 322 33.74 9.77 15.77
C VAL A 322 32.89 9.36 16.97
N SER A 323 33.31 8.38 17.77
CA SER A 323 32.56 7.99 18.99
C SER A 323 32.42 9.16 19.96
N GLU A 324 33.49 9.93 20.15
CA GLU A 324 33.51 11.03 21.12
C GLU A 324 32.61 12.19 20.69
N ILE A 325 32.53 12.48 19.38
CA ILE A 325 31.61 13.49 18.85
C ILE A 325 30.16 12.97 18.79
N LEU A 326 29.95 11.67 18.56
CA LEU A 326 28.61 11.04 18.56
C LEU A 326 27.93 11.16 19.93
N GLU A 327 28.68 11.18 21.04
CA GLU A 327 28.12 11.37 22.39
C GLU A 327 27.50 12.76 22.60
N LYS A 328 27.89 13.76 21.78
CA LYS A 328 27.34 15.11 21.81
C LYS A 328 25.99 15.24 21.10
N ILE A 329 25.57 14.22 20.35
CA ILE A 329 24.27 14.22 19.67
C ILE A 329 23.18 13.88 20.69
N THR A 330 22.27 14.83 20.93
CA THR A 330 21.09 14.61 21.76
C THR A 330 20.04 13.87 20.93
N TYR A 331 20.03 12.53 21.00
CA TYR A 331 19.07 11.69 20.26
C TYR A 331 17.60 11.96 20.64
N GLU A 332 16.97 13.01 20.11
CA GLU A 332 15.54 13.25 20.31
C GLU A 332 14.71 12.28 19.45
N ARG A 333 14.31 11.12 20.00
CA ARG A 333 13.26 10.14 19.61
C ARG A 333 12.85 9.88 18.12
N ARG A 334 13.37 10.53 17.06
CA ARG A 334 13.02 10.32 15.62
C ARG A 334 14.13 10.69 14.60
N TYR A 335 15.41 10.68 15.00
CA TYR A 335 16.56 11.02 14.14
C TYR A 335 17.00 9.92 13.17
N ILE A 336 16.10 9.49 12.28
CA ILE A 336 16.39 8.42 11.31
C ILE A 336 16.94 8.98 9.98
N PRO A 337 16.39 10.06 9.36
CA PRO A 337 16.78 10.44 8.00
C PRO A 337 18.21 10.99 7.83
N ASP A 338 18.63 11.96 8.63
CA ASP A 338 19.93 12.63 8.45
C ASP A 338 21.10 11.69 8.76
N THR A 339 20.97 10.88 9.82
CA THR A 339 21.93 9.83 10.16
C THR A 339 21.98 8.74 9.09
N MET A 340 20.83 8.31 8.54
CA MET A 340 20.80 7.39 7.40
C MET A 340 21.52 7.98 6.18
N ASN A 341 21.33 9.27 5.88
CA ASN A 341 21.97 9.94 4.76
C ASN A 341 23.49 10.01 4.96
N LEU A 342 23.96 10.27 6.19
CA LEU A 342 25.38 10.21 6.53
C LEU A 342 25.94 8.79 6.35
N ILE A 343 25.26 7.76 6.86
CA ILE A 343 25.68 6.35 6.71
C ILE A 343 25.80 5.99 5.22
N LEU A 344 24.82 6.37 4.41
CA LEU A 344 24.86 6.13 2.96
C LEU A 344 26.04 6.87 2.30
N LEU A 345 26.31 8.12 2.70
CA LEU A 345 27.41 8.92 2.19
C LEU A 345 28.77 8.29 2.54
N LEU A 346 28.96 7.85 3.79
CA LEU A 346 30.19 7.19 4.24
C LEU A 346 30.46 5.89 3.48
N VAL A 347 29.42 5.09 3.24
CA VAL A 347 29.55 3.86 2.42
C VAL A 347 29.92 4.19 0.97
N THR A 348 29.36 5.27 0.40
CA THR A 348 29.75 5.75 -0.94
C THR A 348 31.23 6.14 -1.02
N GLU A 349 31.78 6.70 0.07
CA GLU A 349 33.21 7.04 0.22
C GLU A 349 34.10 5.85 0.65
N LYS A 350 33.56 4.63 0.72
CA LYS A 350 34.26 3.40 1.19
C LYS A 350 34.74 3.46 2.64
N LEU A 351 33.98 4.16 3.49
CA LEU A 351 34.18 4.24 4.94
C LEU A 351 33.08 3.43 5.65
N GLU A 352 32.90 2.17 5.24
CA GLU A 352 31.77 1.34 5.69
C GLU A 352 31.87 0.96 7.17
N ASP A 353 33.08 0.86 7.71
CA ASP A 353 33.33 0.51 9.12
C ASP A 353 32.86 1.62 10.07
N THR A 354 33.15 2.88 9.74
CA THR A 354 32.64 4.05 10.47
C THR A 354 31.12 4.18 10.31
N ALA A 355 30.60 3.89 9.11
CA ALA A 355 29.17 3.90 8.86
C ALA A 355 28.43 2.85 9.71
N LEU A 356 29.01 1.66 9.89
CA LEU A 356 28.48 0.63 10.78
C LEU A 356 28.55 1.05 12.25
N GLN A 357 29.64 1.69 12.67
CA GLN A 357 29.78 2.21 14.03
C GLN A 357 28.68 3.23 14.37
N ILE A 358 28.42 4.17 13.47
CA ILE A 358 27.33 5.16 13.63
C ILE A 358 25.96 4.44 13.65
N LEU A 359 25.77 3.44 12.79
CA LEU A 359 24.54 2.66 12.73
C LEU A 359 24.29 1.92 14.06
N LEU A 360 25.30 1.28 14.63
CA LEU A 360 25.20 0.57 15.92
C LEU A 360 25.00 1.52 17.11
N ALA A 361 25.50 2.75 17.03
CA ALA A 361 25.30 3.79 18.05
C ALA A 361 23.86 4.37 18.05
N CYS A 362 23.07 4.14 17.00
CA CYS A 362 21.71 4.65 16.91
C CYS A 362 20.77 3.99 17.94
N PRO A 363 20.02 4.75 18.76
CA PRO A 363 19.06 4.19 19.69
C PRO A 363 17.82 3.70 18.93
N ILE A 364 17.76 2.40 18.61
CA ILE A 364 16.54 1.80 18.03
C ILE A 364 15.53 1.55 19.14
N SER A 365 14.35 2.17 19.03
CA SER A 365 13.19 1.80 19.83
C SER A 365 12.63 0.46 19.33
N ARG A 366 12.49 -0.50 20.24
CA ARG A 366 11.90 -1.84 20.00
C ARG A 366 10.41 -1.81 19.63
N GLU A 367 9.79 -0.63 19.54
CA GLU A 367 8.37 -0.41 19.20
C GLU A 367 8.12 -0.38 17.69
N ASP A 368 9.11 0.01 16.89
CA ASP A 368 9.01 -0.11 15.45
C ASP A 368 9.27 -1.57 15.09
N SER A 369 8.21 -2.26 14.65
CA SER A 369 8.26 -3.59 14.04
C SER A 369 8.94 -3.53 12.65
N LEU A 370 10.06 -2.82 12.57
CA LEU A 370 10.98 -2.84 11.45
C LEU A 370 12.15 -3.71 11.86
N SER A 371 11.91 -5.01 11.79
CA SER A 371 12.87 -6.07 12.04
C SER A 371 14.09 -6.05 11.11
N ASP A 372 14.30 -4.98 10.33
CA ASP A 372 15.23 -4.88 9.22
C ASP A 372 15.79 -3.44 9.06
N PHE A 373 15.95 -2.66 10.15
CA PHE A 373 16.52 -1.30 10.06
C PHE A 373 17.89 -1.29 9.38
N GLY A 374 18.72 -2.32 9.57
CA GLY A 374 20.00 -2.47 8.88
C GLY A 374 19.92 -2.74 7.36
N SER A 375 18.73 -2.95 6.79
CA SER A 375 18.55 -3.27 5.36
C SER A 375 19.07 -2.20 4.40
N PHE A 376 18.90 -0.91 4.73
CA PHE A 376 19.35 0.16 3.81
C PHE A 376 20.88 0.19 3.68
N PHE A 377 21.59 -0.03 4.79
CA PHE A 377 23.04 -0.10 4.85
C PHE A 377 23.55 -1.29 4.02
N LEU A 378 23.04 -2.50 4.29
CA LEU A 378 23.45 -3.71 3.56
C LEU A 378 23.18 -3.61 2.06
N ARG A 379 22.01 -3.09 1.67
CA ARG A 379 21.67 -2.88 0.25
C ARG A 379 22.66 -1.93 -0.43
N HIS A 380 23.06 -0.87 0.26
CA HIS A 380 23.96 0.13 -0.30
C HIS A 380 25.40 -0.40 -0.39
N CYS A 381 25.89 -1.13 0.62
CA CYS A 381 27.20 -1.81 0.56
C CYS A 381 27.28 -2.79 -0.61
N VAL A 382 26.21 -3.55 -0.87
CA VAL A 382 26.13 -4.44 -2.05
C VAL A 382 26.17 -3.64 -3.36
N THR A 383 25.48 -2.50 -3.42
CA THR A 383 25.48 -1.63 -4.61
C THR A 383 26.86 -1.02 -4.87
N MET A 384 27.61 -0.73 -3.80
CA MET A 384 28.98 -0.21 -3.87
C MET A 384 30.06 -1.30 -4.03
N ASN A 385 29.67 -2.57 -4.18
CA ASN A 385 30.54 -3.72 -4.35
C ASN A 385 31.54 -3.91 -3.18
N THR A 386 31.06 -3.77 -1.94
CA THR A 386 31.87 -4.07 -0.75
C THR A 386 32.26 -5.56 -0.71
N PRO A 387 33.49 -5.91 -0.29
CA PRO A 387 33.95 -7.31 -0.25
C PRO A 387 33.07 -8.22 0.61
N ALA A 388 32.92 -9.48 0.19
CA ALA A 388 32.08 -10.48 0.85
C ALA A 388 32.49 -10.75 2.32
N GLU A 389 33.78 -10.70 2.63
CA GLU A 389 34.30 -10.90 3.98
C GLU A 389 33.81 -9.82 4.95
N LYS A 390 33.85 -8.54 4.53
CA LYS A 390 33.31 -7.42 5.31
C LYS A 390 31.79 -7.54 5.47
N LEU A 391 31.07 -7.90 4.41
CA LEU A 391 29.62 -8.11 4.48
C LEU A 391 29.24 -9.24 5.46
N LYS A 392 30.06 -10.30 5.55
CA LYS A 392 29.88 -11.39 6.53
C LYS A 392 29.98 -10.86 7.96
N ASP A 393 31.01 -10.06 8.26
CA ASP A 393 31.19 -9.42 9.57
C ASP A 393 30.02 -8.46 9.90
N TYR A 394 29.62 -7.62 8.95
CA TYR A 394 28.50 -6.69 9.13
C TYR A 394 27.18 -7.39 9.40
N CYS A 395 26.89 -8.49 8.69
CA CYS A 395 25.70 -9.29 8.92
C CYS A 395 25.69 -9.93 10.32
N LYS A 396 26.85 -10.34 10.85
CA LYS A 396 26.97 -10.86 12.23
C LYS A 396 26.69 -9.76 13.25
N LYS A 397 27.38 -8.62 13.14
CA LYS A 397 27.22 -7.47 14.05
C LYS A 397 25.77 -6.94 14.08
N LEU A 398 25.11 -6.86 12.92
CA LEU A 398 23.70 -6.43 12.84
C LEU A 398 22.72 -7.44 13.45
N LYS A 399 23.02 -8.75 13.34
CA LYS A 399 22.24 -9.82 13.98
C LYS A 399 22.39 -9.79 15.49
N GLU A 400 23.62 -9.63 15.99
CA GLU A 400 23.95 -9.49 17.42
C GLU A 400 23.26 -8.26 18.04
N ALA A 401 23.26 -7.13 17.32
CA ALA A 401 22.58 -5.91 17.73
C ALA A 401 21.04 -5.95 17.58
N GLN A 402 20.45 -7.07 17.13
CA GLN A 402 19.01 -7.24 16.87
C GLN A 402 18.42 -6.20 15.89
N MET A 403 19.24 -5.66 14.97
CA MET A 403 18.83 -4.63 14.01
C MET A 403 18.29 -5.20 12.68
N HIS A 404 18.45 -6.52 12.48
CA HIS A 404 17.95 -7.24 11.31
C HIS A 404 17.62 -8.72 11.65
N THR A 405 16.46 -9.23 11.20
CA THR A 405 16.05 -10.64 11.38
C THR A 405 16.92 -11.65 10.64
N SER A 406 17.24 -11.36 9.38
CA SER A 406 17.90 -12.28 8.45
C SER A 406 18.87 -11.54 7.52
N PRO A 407 19.88 -10.83 8.06
CA PRO A 407 20.73 -9.95 7.27
C PRO A 407 21.48 -10.69 6.14
N PHE A 408 21.91 -11.92 6.36
CA PHE A 408 22.58 -12.72 5.33
C PHE A 408 21.70 -13.05 4.12
N GLN A 409 20.44 -13.50 4.35
CA GLN A 409 19.50 -13.80 3.27
C GLN A 409 19.13 -12.52 2.50
N PHE A 410 18.91 -11.41 3.21
CA PHE A 410 18.64 -10.12 2.60
C PHE A 410 19.81 -9.59 1.76
N THR A 411 21.05 -9.75 2.24
CA THR A 411 22.26 -9.32 1.52
C THR A 411 22.45 -10.14 0.25
N LEU A 412 22.24 -11.45 0.31
CA LEU A 412 22.23 -12.32 -0.87
C LEU A 412 21.15 -11.88 -1.86
N HIS A 413 19.93 -11.62 -1.39
CA HIS A 413 18.85 -11.10 -2.25
C HIS A 413 19.24 -9.79 -2.95
N CYS A 414 19.88 -8.87 -2.24
CA CYS A 414 20.37 -7.62 -2.84
C CYS A 414 21.46 -7.87 -3.89
N ALA A 415 22.39 -8.80 -3.66
CA ALA A 415 23.45 -9.13 -4.62
C ALA A 415 22.89 -9.73 -5.91
N LEU A 416 21.89 -10.62 -5.79
CA LEU A 416 21.17 -11.19 -6.92
C LEU A 416 20.40 -10.13 -7.71
N LEU A 417 19.73 -9.17 -7.03
CA LEU A 417 19.05 -8.05 -7.70
C LEU A 417 20.03 -7.12 -8.42
N ALA A 418 21.22 -6.91 -7.87
CA ALA A 418 22.28 -6.11 -8.47
C ALA A 418 22.98 -6.82 -9.65
N LYS A 419 22.63 -8.08 -9.94
CA LYS A 419 23.27 -8.95 -10.94
C LYS A 419 24.78 -9.14 -10.71
N ASN A 420 25.24 -9.02 -9.47
CA ASN A 420 26.65 -9.22 -9.13
C ASN A 420 26.88 -10.70 -8.80
N MET A 421 27.29 -11.45 -9.83
CA MET A 421 27.44 -12.91 -9.78
C MET A 421 28.50 -13.34 -8.76
N ASP A 422 29.68 -12.71 -8.80
CA ASP A 422 30.81 -13.11 -7.98
C ASP A 422 30.54 -12.86 -6.49
N LEU A 423 29.90 -11.73 -6.18
CA LEU A 423 29.47 -11.41 -4.82
C LEU A 423 28.39 -12.38 -4.32
N ALA A 424 27.41 -12.71 -5.18
CA ALA A 424 26.35 -13.67 -4.83
C ALA A 424 26.94 -15.07 -4.55
N LYS A 425 27.89 -15.54 -5.36
CA LYS A 425 28.61 -16.82 -5.15
C LYS A 425 29.36 -16.83 -3.81
N ALA A 426 30.12 -15.77 -3.53
CA ALA A 426 30.86 -15.65 -2.28
C ALA A 426 29.93 -15.64 -1.05
N LEU A 427 28.79 -14.95 -1.13
CA LEU A 427 27.78 -14.91 -0.06
C LEU A 427 27.06 -16.26 0.12
N MET A 428 26.80 -17.01 -0.96
CA MET A 428 26.26 -18.37 -0.88
C MET A 428 27.25 -19.31 -0.19
N LYS A 429 28.54 -19.27 -0.54
CA LYS A 429 29.58 -20.05 0.16
C LYS A 429 29.63 -19.70 1.66
N ALA A 430 29.61 -18.41 2.00
CA ALA A 430 29.57 -17.94 3.38
C ALA A 430 28.31 -18.41 4.14
N LEU A 431 27.14 -18.47 3.49
CA LEU A 431 25.90 -19.00 4.09
C LEU A 431 26.01 -20.50 4.43
N LYS A 432 26.67 -21.28 3.57
CA LYS A 432 26.92 -22.72 3.80
C LYS A 432 27.81 -22.93 5.03
N GLU A 433 28.88 -22.15 5.16
CA GLU A 433 29.80 -22.20 6.30
C GLU A 433 29.11 -21.88 7.64
N GLU A 434 28.14 -20.96 7.63
CA GLU A 434 27.36 -20.57 8.82
C GLU A 434 26.20 -21.55 9.12
N GLY A 435 26.09 -22.66 8.37
CA GLY A 435 25.11 -23.72 8.62
C GLY A 435 23.69 -23.45 8.10
N PHE A 436 23.50 -22.45 7.24
CA PHE A 436 22.19 -22.19 6.62
C PHE A 436 21.99 -23.06 5.38
N PRO A 437 20.80 -23.68 5.20
CA PRO A 437 20.51 -24.47 4.00
C PRO A 437 20.38 -23.54 2.79
N ILE A 438 21.20 -23.80 1.76
CA ILE A 438 21.10 -23.12 0.46
C ILE A 438 19.99 -23.79 -0.33
N ARG A 439 19.00 -23.00 -0.75
CA ARG A 439 17.85 -23.49 -1.51
C ARG A 439 18.08 -23.25 -3.01
N THR A 440 17.48 -24.10 -3.85
CA THR A 440 17.55 -24.03 -5.32
C THR A 440 17.13 -22.67 -5.89
N HIS A 441 16.13 -22.03 -5.29
CA HIS A 441 15.58 -20.76 -5.77
C HIS A 441 16.55 -19.57 -5.76
N TYR A 442 17.68 -19.65 -5.02
CA TYR A 442 18.69 -18.59 -5.07
C TYR A 442 19.42 -18.52 -6.41
N PHE A 443 19.41 -19.60 -7.20
CA PHE A 443 20.07 -19.67 -8.50
C PHE A 443 19.15 -19.26 -9.66
N TRP A 444 17.83 -19.18 -9.46
CA TRP A 444 16.89 -18.82 -10.55
C TRP A 444 17.14 -17.44 -11.15
N PRO A 445 17.38 -16.35 -10.38
CA PRO A 445 17.69 -15.05 -10.97
C PRO A 445 18.93 -15.07 -11.86
N LEU A 446 19.90 -15.94 -11.54
CA LEU A 446 21.13 -16.14 -12.31
C LEU A 446 20.83 -16.80 -13.66
N LEU A 447 20.03 -17.87 -13.63
CA LEU A 447 19.63 -18.61 -14.83
C LEU A 447 18.75 -17.77 -15.76
N VAL A 448 17.86 -16.92 -15.23
CA VAL A 448 17.01 -16.02 -16.03
C VAL A 448 17.84 -15.04 -16.87
N GLY A 449 18.95 -14.55 -16.34
CA GLY A 449 19.86 -13.65 -17.07
C GLY A 449 20.40 -14.32 -18.32
N HIS A 450 21.03 -15.49 -18.14
CA HIS A 450 21.59 -16.28 -19.24
C HIS A 450 20.52 -16.81 -20.19
N GLN A 451 19.33 -17.13 -19.69
CA GLN A 451 18.19 -17.57 -20.51
C GLN A 451 17.71 -16.49 -21.48
N LYS A 452 17.60 -15.23 -21.04
CA LYS A 452 17.21 -14.11 -21.92
C LYS A 452 18.22 -13.88 -23.05
N GLU A 453 19.49 -14.18 -22.77
CA GLU A 453 20.60 -14.06 -23.72
C GLU A 453 20.82 -15.32 -24.56
N LYS A 454 20.04 -16.40 -24.32
CA LYS A 454 20.24 -17.76 -24.88
C LYS A 454 21.68 -18.27 -24.72
N ASN A 455 22.35 -17.88 -23.62
CA ASN A 455 23.71 -18.25 -23.34
C ASN A 455 23.79 -19.64 -22.67
N VAL A 456 24.01 -20.67 -23.48
CA VAL A 456 24.13 -22.08 -23.05
C VAL A 456 25.31 -22.28 -22.08
N GLN A 457 26.45 -21.67 -22.37
CA GLN A 457 27.67 -21.81 -21.57
C GLN A 457 27.49 -21.25 -20.15
N GLY A 458 26.86 -20.08 -20.03
CA GLY A 458 26.57 -19.46 -18.73
C GLY A 458 25.62 -20.30 -17.86
N ILE A 459 24.66 -21.01 -18.46
CA ILE A 459 23.76 -21.91 -17.73
C ILE A 459 24.51 -23.13 -17.20
N VAL A 460 25.39 -23.72 -18.02
CA VAL A 460 26.23 -24.85 -17.60
C VAL A 460 27.16 -24.45 -16.46
N GLU A 461 27.74 -23.24 -16.50
CA GLU A 461 28.56 -22.72 -15.40
C GLU A 461 27.77 -22.57 -14.11
N VAL A 462 26.55 -22.01 -14.15
CA VAL A 462 25.69 -21.93 -12.95
C VAL A 462 25.32 -23.32 -12.42
N LEU A 463 25.08 -24.30 -13.29
CA LEU A 463 24.80 -25.68 -12.86
C LEU A 463 26.03 -26.37 -12.24
N LYS A 464 27.24 -26.11 -12.76
CA LYS A 464 28.50 -26.56 -12.12
C LYS A 464 28.66 -25.93 -10.75
N GLU A 465 28.36 -24.64 -10.60
CA GLU A 465 28.42 -23.95 -9.32
C GLU A 465 27.39 -24.47 -8.31
N MET A 466 26.17 -24.78 -8.76
CA MET A 466 25.18 -25.46 -7.92
C MET A 466 25.74 -26.78 -7.39
N HIS A 467 26.41 -27.55 -8.24
CA HIS A 467 27.05 -28.81 -7.86
C HIS A 467 28.22 -28.62 -6.88
N GLU A 468 29.12 -27.66 -7.11
CA GLU A 468 30.21 -27.32 -6.19
C GLU A 468 29.70 -26.90 -4.80
N ILE A 469 28.57 -26.18 -4.77
CA ILE A 469 27.91 -25.76 -3.53
C ILE A 469 27.10 -26.91 -2.90
N GLY A 470 26.91 -28.03 -3.60
CA GLY A 470 26.22 -29.23 -3.11
C GLY A 470 24.69 -29.14 -3.17
N VAL A 471 24.15 -28.34 -4.09
CA VAL A 471 22.70 -28.18 -4.31
C VAL A 471 22.34 -28.85 -5.63
N THR A 472 21.40 -29.80 -5.59
CA THR A 472 20.87 -30.45 -6.80
C THR A 472 19.76 -29.59 -7.42
N PRO A 473 19.73 -29.41 -8.76
CA PRO A 473 18.65 -28.67 -9.40
C PRO A 473 17.31 -29.40 -9.28
N ASP A 474 16.25 -28.66 -8.98
CA ASP A 474 14.89 -29.19 -8.92
C ASP A 474 14.22 -29.25 -10.30
N GLN A 475 13.07 -29.92 -10.37
CA GLN A 475 12.32 -30.11 -11.61
C GLN A 475 11.92 -28.77 -12.26
N GLU A 476 11.56 -27.77 -11.45
CA GLU A 476 11.16 -26.45 -11.92
C GLU A 476 12.35 -25.69 -12.52
N THR A 477 13.55 -25.87 -11.96
CA THR A 477 14.79 -25.27 -12.47
C THR A 477 15.05 -25.72 -13.90
N TYR A 478 14.95 -27.02 -14.16
CA TYR A 478 15.14 -27.58 -15.50
C TYR A 478 14.06 -27.12 -16.48
N ILE A 479 12.78 -27.21 -16.09
CA ILE A 479 11.64 -26.90 -16.96
C ILE A 479 11.61 -25.42 -17.36
N ASN A 480 11.75 -24.52 -16.37
CA ASN A 480 11.47 -23.11 -16.60
C ASN A 480 12.70 -22.33 -17.09
N TYR A 481 13.93 -22.77 -16.75
CA TYR A 481 15.13 -21.98 -16.99
C TYR A 481 16.18 -22.69 -17.87
N VAL A 482 16.33 -24.01 -17.76
CA VAL A 482 17.34 -24.75 -18.56
C VAL A 482 16.80 -25.10 -19.94
N PHE A 483 15.71 -25.87 -20.05
CA PHE A 483 15.22 -26.36 -21.34
C PHE A 483 14.86 -25.27 -22.37
N PRO A 484 14.26 -24.12 -22.01
CA PRO A 484 13.91 -23.11 -23.01
C PRO A 484 15.10 -22.45 -23.72
N CYS A 485 16.32 -22.68 -23.25
CA CYS A 485 17.55 -22.12 -23.84
C CYS A 485 18.12 -22.99 -24.97
N PHE A 486 17.63 -24.22 -25.11
CA PHE A 486 18.13 -25.19 -26.08
C PHE A 486 17.03 -25.52 -27.10
N ASP A 487 17.45 -25.84 -28.33
CA ASP A 487 16.51 -26.14 -29.42
C ASP A 487 15.85 -27.53 -29.30
N SER A 488 16.47 -28.45 -28.53
CA SER A 488 15.97 -29.80 -28.33
C SER A 488 16.39 -30.34 -26.95
N VAL A 489 15.49 -31.10 -26.32
CA VAL A 489 15.74 -31.71 -25.00
C VAL A 489 16.83 -32.79 -25.07
N LYS A 490 16.98 -33.47 -26.21
CA LYS A 490 18.08 -34.42 -26.46
C LYS A 490 19.44 -33.72 -26.47
N SER A 491 19.53 -32.50 -27.00
CA SER A 491 20.75 -31.70 -27.01
C SER A 491 21.14 -31.26 -25.59
N VAL A 492 20.17 -30.96 -24.74
CA VAL A 492 20.40 -30.60 -23.32
C VAL A 492 21.04 -31.77 -22.57
N ARG A 493 20.50 -32.98 -22.76
CA ARG A 493 21.02 -34.20 -22.14
C ARG A 493 22.47 -34.47 -22.55
N ALA A 494 22.79 -34.36 -23.84
CA ALA A 494 24.16 -34.55 -24.34
C ALA A 494 25.15 -33.53 -23.73
N ILE A 495 24.79 -32.24 -23.73
CA ILE A 495 25.65 -31.16 -23.23
C ILE A 495 25.87 -31.26 -21.72
N LEU A 496 24.83 -31.61 -20.95
CA LEU A 496 24.95 -31.79 -19.50
C LEU A 496 25.74 -33.06 -19.12
N GLN A 497 25.64 -34.12 -19.92
CA GLN A 497 26.46 -35.33 -19.77
C GLN A 497 27.94 -35.07 -20.08
N GLU A 498 28.24 -34.37 -21.18
CA GLU A 498 29.61 -33.97 -21.54
C GLU A 498 30.28 -33.09 -20.48
N ASN A 499 29.49 -32.29 -19.76
CA ASN A 499 29.98 -31.38 -18.72
C ASN A 499 29.96 -31.96 -17.29
N GLY A 500 29.56 -33.22 -17.11
CA GLY A 500 29.53 -33.89 -15.80
C GLY A 500 28.47 -33.34 -14.83
N CYS A 501 27.46 -32.62 -15.33
CA CYS A 501 26.41 -32.01 -14.52
C CYS A 501 25.15 -32.89 -14.38
N LEU A 502 25.13 -34.05 -15.02
CA LEU A 502 23.98 -34.95 -15.06
C LEU A 502 24.25 -36.17 -14.17
N HIS A 503 23.73 -36.13 -12.95
CA HIS A 503 23.61 -37.33 -12.11
C HIS A 503 22.42 -38.17 -12.61
N GLU A 504 22.42 -39.48 -12.38
CA GLU A 504 21.31 -40.39 -12.73
C GLU A 504 20.07 -40.14 -11.84
N ASP A 505 19.60 -38.90 -11.79
CA ASP A 505 18.53 -38.45 -10.93
C ASP A 505 17.19 -38.56 -11.63
N SER A 506 16.25 -39.24 -10.97
CA SER A 506 14.82 -39.32 -11.32
C SER A 506 14.20 -37.95 -11.66
N ILE A 507 14.76 -36.87 -11.10
CA ILE A 507 14.29 -35.48 -11.25
C ILE A 507 14.49 -34.94 -12.68
N PHE A 508 15.63 -35.20 -13.34
CA PHE A 508 15.88 -34.70 -14.70
C PHE A 508 14.96 -35.40 -15.71
N SER A 509 14.82 -36.72 -15.60
CA SER A 509 13.92 -37.50 -16.45
C SER A 509 12.45 -37.11 -16.25
N GLN A 510 12.04 -36.78 -15.02
CA GLN A 510 10.71 -36.22 -14.75
C GLN A 510 10.52 -34.81 -15.34
N ALA A 511 11.56 -33.98 -15.37
CA ALA A 511 11.52 -32.66 -16.00
C ALA A 511 11.40 -32.79 -17.53
N GLU A 512 12.18 -33.69 -18.14
CA GLU A 512 12.15 -34.02 -19.56
C GLU A 512 10.76 -34.53 -19.99
N LEU A 513 10.16 -35.44 -19.21
CA LEU A 513 8.81 -35.94 -19.48
C LEU A 513 7.76 -34.81 -19.51
N ARG A 514 7.84 -33.86 -18.56
CA ARG A 514 6.89 -32.75 -18.49
C ARG A 514 7.04 -31.77 -19.66
N ILE A 515 8.27 -31.43 -20.06
CA ILE A 515 8.47 -30.48 -21.17
C ILE A 515 8.07 -31.10 -22.51
N GLU A 516 8.41 -32.38 -22.73
CA GLU A 516 8.00 -33.12 -23.93
C GLU A 516 6.47 -33.30 -23.99
N ALA A 517 5.82 -33.46 -22.83
CA ALA A 517 4.36 -33.41 -22.71
C ALA A 517 3.80 -32.05 -23.13
N VAL A 518 4.34 -30.93 -22.64
CA VAL A 518 3.91 -29.59 -23.04
C VAL A 518 4.15 -29.32 -24.54
N ASN A 519 5.24 -29.84 -25.10
CA ASN A 519 5.56 -29.72 -26.53
C ASN A 519 4.67 -30.60 -27.42
N GLY A 520 3.94 -31.57 -26.86
CA GLY A 520 2.98 -32.42 -27.58
C GLY A 520 3.59 -33.69 -28.19
N ASN A 521 4.83 -34.06 -27.82
CA ASN A 521 5.50 -35.27 -28.30
C ASN A 521 5.01 -36.52 -27.54
N LEU A 522 3.77 -36.92 -27.80
CA LEU A 522 3.11 -38.03 -27.11
C LEU A 522 3.76 -39.40 -27.39
N ASP A 523 4.44 -39.57 -28.54
CA ASP A 523 5.19 -40.80 -28.86
C ASP A 523 6.37 -41.03 -27.92
N TYR A 524 7.09 -39.95 -27.57
CA TYR A 524 8.18 -40.02 -26.60
C TYR A 524 7.66 -40.39 -25.21
N ILE A 525 6.56 -39.75 -24.77
CA ILE A 525 5.92 -40.04 -23.49
C ILE A 525 5.51 -41.50 -23.42
N LEU A 526 4.84 -42.02 -24.45
CA LEU A 526 4.43 -43.43 -24.47
C LEU A 526 5.64 -44.36 -24.33
N SER A 527 6.69 -44.15 -25.13
CA SER A 527 7.92 -44.95 -25.05
C SER A 527 8.63 -44.85 -23.69
N PHE A 528 8.58 -43.68 -23.05
CA PHE A 528 9.16 -43.46 -21.73
C PHE A 528 8.35 -44.13 -20.63
N LEU A 529 7.01 -44.06 -20.69
CA LEU A 529 6.11 -44.74 -19.74
C LEU A 529 6.23 -46.26 -19.84
N GLU A 530 6.40 -46.79 -21.05
CA GLU A 530 6.60 -48.23 -21.28
C GLU A 530 7.97 -48.73 -20.79
N SER A 531 9.02 -47.90 -20.92
CA SER A 531 10.40 -48.28 -20.57
C SER A 531 10.81 -47.98 -19.12
N ASN A 532 10.11 -47.09 -18.42
CA ASN A 532 10.52 -46.65 -17.08
C ASN A 532 10.07 -47.64 -15.98
N THR A 533 11.01 -47.98 -15.10
CA THR A 533 10.81 -48.92 -13.98
C THR A 533 10.53 -48.23 -12.64
N LEU A 534 10.74 -46.92 -12.52
CA LEU A 534 10.58 -46.16 -11.27
C LEU A 534 9.19 -45.50 -11.15
N PRO A 535 8.53 -45.55 -9.97
CA PRO A 535 7.23 -44.92 -9.75
C PRO A 535 7.35 -43.38 -9.69
N PHE A 536 6.45 -42.67 -10.37
CA PHE A 536 6.33 -41.21 -10.30
C PHE A 536 4.86 -40.79 -10.12
N SER A 537 4.61 -39.65 -9.46
CA SER A 537 3.25 -39.18 -9.14
C SER A 537 2.53 -38.60 -10.36
N PHE A 538 1.41 -39.21 -10.74
CA PHE A 538 0.53 -38.77 -11.83
C PHE A 538 -0.02 -37.35 -11.62
N ALA A 539 -0.30 -36.95 -10.37
CA ALA A 539 -0.81 -35.61 -10.03
C ALA A 539 0.11 -34.50 -10.56
N SER A 540 1.40 -34.78 -10.59
CA SER A 540 2.44 -33.84 -10.98
C SER A 540 2.57 -33.69 -12.51
N LEU A 541 2.25 -34.74 -13.28
CA LEU A 541 2.30 -34.77 -14.75
C LEU A 541 1.00 -34.29 -15.41
N ARG A 542 -0.12 -34.39 -14.68
CA ARG A 542 -1.49 -34.12 -15.16
C ARG A 542 -1.64 -32.82 -15.95
N GLY A 543 -1.15 -31.69 -15.42
CA GLY A 543 -1.28 -30.39 -16.08
C GLY A 543 -0.50 -30.29 -17.40
N SER A 544 0.72 -30.83 -17.43
CA SER A 544 1.56 -30.87 -18.63
C SER A 544 0.97 -31.80 -19.71
N LEU A 545 0.41 -32.94 -19.30
CA LEU A 545 -0.21 -33.90 -20.21
C LEU A 545 -1.49 -33.36 -20.85
N ILE A 546 -2.30 -32.60 -20.11
CA ILE A 546 -3.49 -31.91 -20.64
C ILE A 546 -3.10 -30.95 -21.78
N LEU A 547 -2.04 -30.15 -21.58
CA LEU A 547 -1.54 -29.26 -22.62
C LEU A 547 -1.02 -30.02 -23.85
N GLY A 548 -0.35 -31.15 -23.63
CA GLY A 548 0.08 -32.06 -24.68
C GLY A 548 -1.07 -32.65 -25.49
N PHE A 549 -2.13 -33.09 -24.80
CA PHE A 549 -3.34 -33.62 -25.44
C PHE A 549 -4.05 -32.52 -26.22
N ARG A 550 -4.09 -31.27 -25.73
CA ARG A 550 -4.70 -30.16 -26.50
C ARG A 550 -3.96 -29.86 -27.81
N ARG A 551 -2.64 -30.02 -27.84
CA ARG A 551 -1.78 -29.71 -29.00
C ARG A 551 -1.66 -30.87 -29.99
N SER A 552 -1.63 -32.11 -29.49
CA SER A 552 -1.60 -33.31 -30.32
C SER A 552 -2.97 -33.57 -30.95
N MET A 553 -2.99 -34.21 -32.12
CA MET A 553 -4.22 -34.59 -32.83
C MET A 553 -4.42 -36.11 -32.89
N ASN A 554 -3.56 -36.89 -32.23
CA ASN A 554 -3.53 -38.35 -32.34
C ASN A 554 -4.28 -39.04 -31.18
N ILE A 555 -5.51 -39.46 -31.45
CA ILE A 555 -6.45 -40.05 -30.48
C ILE A 555 -5.95 -41.41 -29.96
N ASN A 556 -5.29 -42.21 -30.80
CA ASN A 556 -4.78 -43.52 -30.41
C ASN A 556 -3.69 -43.42 -29.33
N LEU A 557 -2.86 -42.39 -29.39
CA LEU A 557 -1.86 -42.11 -28.35
C LEU A 557 -2.52 -41.63 -27.06
N TRP A 558 -3.59 -40.83 -27.15
CA TRP A 558 -4.33 -40.39 -25.96
C TRP A 558 -4.91 -41.57 -25.19
N SER A 559 -5.57 -42.48 -25.91
CA SER A 559 -6.21 -43.67 -25.32
C SER A 559 -5.18 -44.60 -24.70
N LYS A 560 -4.08 -44.92 -25.40
CA LYS A 560 -3.00 -45.78 -24.86
C LYS A 560 -2.30 -45.19 -23.64
N ILE A 561 -2.01 -43.89 -23.63
CA ILE A 561 -1.41 -43.22 -22.47
C ILE A 561 -2.39 -43.24 -21.28
N THR A 562 -3.67 -42.99 -21.53
CA THR A 562 -4.72 -43.02 -20.48
C THR A 562 -4.92 -44.43 -19.93
N GLU A 563 -4.84 -45.45 -20.79
CA GLU A 563 -4.92 -46.86 -20.42
C GLU A 563 -3.74 -47.28 -19.52
N LEU A 564 -2.51 -46.93 -19.90
CA LEU A 564 -1.32 -47.22 -19.09
C LEU A 564 -1.41 -46.55 -17.70
N LEU A 565 -1.88 -45.30 -17.64
CA LEU A 565 -2.06 -44.58 -16.37
C LEU A 565 -3.18 -45.17 -15.49
N TYR A 566 -4.20 -45.79 -16.10
CA TYR A 566 -5.31 -46.42 -15.40
C TYR A 566 -4.98 -47.84 -14.91
N LYS A 567 -4.30 -48.64 -15.73
CA LYS A 567 -3.99 -50.06 -15.45
C LYS A 567 -2.72 -50.24 -14.62
N ASP A 568 -1.73 -49.37 -14.78
CA ASP A 568 -0.48 -49.47 -14.05
C ASP A 568 -0.58 -48.76 -12.70
N GLY A 569 -0.80 -49.55 -11.64
CA GLY A 569 -0.92 -49.06 -10.27
C GLY A 569 0.33 -48.36 -9.73
N ARG A 570 1.45 -48.38 -10.45
CA ARG A 570 2.69 -47.67 -10.08
C ARG A 570 2.56 -46.14 -10.14
N TYR A 571 1.67 -45.60 -10.97
CA TYR A 571 1.53 -44.13 -11.16
C TYR A 571 0.43 -43.50 -10.30
N CYS A 572 -0.47 -44.32 -9.75
CA CYS A 572 -1.62 -43.92 -8.93
C CYS A 572 -1.55 -44.57 -7.52
N GLN A 573 -0.39 -44.46 -6.85
CA GLN A 573 -0.15 -45.09 -5.53
C GLN A 573 -0.76 -44.31 -4.34
N GLU A 574 -1.02 -43.00 -4.49
CA GLU A 574 -1.63 -42.16 -3.45
C GLU A 574 -3.16 -42.11 -3.59
N PRO A 575 -3.94 -42.06 -2.47
CA PRO A 575 -5.36 -41.79 -2.57
C PRO A 575 -5.57 -40.40 -3.23
N PRO A 576 -6.46 -40.28 -4.21
CA PRO A 576 -7.53 -41.22 -4.54
C PRO A 576 -7.16 -42.10 -5.75
N GLY A 577 -7.47 -43.40 -5.71
CA GLY A 577 -6.98 -44.41 -6.66
C GLY A 577 -7.24 -44.13 -8.16
N PRO A 578 -6.84 -45.05 -9.06
CA PRO A 578 -6.77 -44.81 -10.51
C PRO A 578 -8.08 -44.29 -11.13
N THR A 579 -9.23 -44.75 -10.64
CA THR A 579 -10.57 -44.30 -11.08
C THR A 579 -10.82 -42.82 -10.83
N GLU A 580 -10.50 -42.32 -9.63
CA GLU A 580 -10.68 -40.91 -9.31
C GLU A 580 -9.62 -40.05 -9.99
N ALA A 581 -8.36 -40.51 -10.00
CA ALA A 581 -7.25 -39.79 -10.60
C ALA A 581 -7.47 -39.53 -12.11
N VAL A 582 -7.86 -40.56 -12.86
CA VAL A 582 -8.19 -40.46 -14.29
C VAL A 582 -9.48 -39.66 -14.50
N GLY A 583 -10.51 -39.87 -13.67
CA GLY A 583 -11.74 -39.08 -13.71
C GLY A 583 -11.48 -37.58 -13.56
N TYR A 584 -10.66 -37.20 -12.60
CA TYR A 584 -10.27 -35.82 -12.39
C TYR A 584 -9.40 -35.30 -13.55
N PHE A 585 -8.49 -36.11 -14.13
CA PHE A 585 -7.74 -35.72 -15.33
C PHE A 585 -8.66 -35.37 -16.50
N LEU A 586 -9.69 -36.19 -16.76
CA LEU A 586 -10.69 -35.92 -17.79
C LEU A 586 -11.51 -34.65 -17.51
N TYR A 587 -11.88 -34.42 -16.24
CA TYR A 587 -12.52 -33.16 -15.84
C TYR A 587 -11.65 -31.94 -16.15
N ASN A 588 -10.37 -31.95 -15.76
CA ASN A 588 -9.47 -30.82 -16.04
C ASN A 588 -9.14 -30.68 -17.52
N LEU A 589 -9.13 -31.76 -18.29
CA LEU A 589 -8.92 -31.70 -19.74
C LEU A 589 -10.05 -30.87 -20.38
N ILE A 590 -11.30 -31.17 -20.03
CA ILE A 590 -12.49 -30.46 -20.54
C ILE A 590 -12.51 -29.01 -20.02
N ASP A 591 -12.31 -28.79 -18.72
CA ASP A 591 -12.28 -27.45 -18.10
C ASP A 591 -11.20 -26.54 -18.69
N SER A 592 -10.09 -27.11 -19.18
CA SER A 592 -8.99 -26.33 -19.78
C SER A 592 -9.25 -25.87 -21.23
N MET A 593 -10.29 -26.38 -21.89
CA MET A 593 -10.66 -26.04 -23.26
C MET A 593 -11.78 -24.98 -23.26
N SER A 594 -11.72 -24.01 -24.17
CA SER A 594 -12.81 -23.04 -24.33
C SER A 594 -14.06 -23.68 -24.96
N ASP A 595 -15.24 -23.10 -24.75
CA ASP A 595 -16.51 -23.59 -25.34
C ASP A 595 -16.39 -23.82 -26.86
N SER A 596 -15.72 -22.91 -27.56
CA SER A 596 -15.44 -23.01 -29.01
C SER A 596 -14.46 -24.15 -29.37
N GLU A 597 -13.48 -24.44 -28.52
CA GLU A 597 -12.49 -25.51 -28.73
C GLU A 597 -13.11 -26.90 -28.47
N VAL A 598 -13.99 -27.01 -27.48
CA VAL A 598 -14.75 -28.23 -27.18
C VAL A 598 -15.69 -28.58 -28.33
N GLN A 599 -16.42 -27.60 -28.86
CA GLN A 599 -17.29 -27.79 -30.03
C GLN A 599 -16.49 -28.18 -31.28
N ALA A 600 -15.34 -27.55 -31.52
CA ALA A 600 -14.49 -27.88 -32.67
C ALA A 600 -13.87 -29.30 -32.60
N LYS A 601 -13.65 -29.83 -31.39
CA LYS A 601 -13.06 -31.17 -31.15
C LYS A 601 -14.09 -32.24 -30.79
N GLU A 602 -15.38 -31.93 -30.85
CA GLU A 602 -16.48 -32.79 -30.39
C GLU A 602 -16.37 -34.22 -30.92
N GLU A 603 -16.24 -34.39 -32.24
CA GLU A 603 -16.19 -35.71 -32.88
C GLU A 603 -14.98 -36.56 -32.42
N ARG A 604 -13.86 -35.90 -32.11
CA ARG A 604 -12.64 -36.57 -31.65
C ARG A 604 -12.74 -36.94 -30.18
N LEU A 605 -13.36 -36.08 -29.37
CA LEU A 605 -13.65 -36.38 -27.97
C LEU A 605 -14.63 -37.56 -27.87
N ARG A 606 -15.62 -37.66 -28.77
CA ARG A 606 -16.48 -38.84 -28.88
C ARG A 606 -15.68 -40.11 -29.17
N GLN A 607 -14.82 -40.08 -30.20
CA GLN A 607 -13.95 -41.21 -30.53
C GLN A 607 -13.03 -41.61 -29.37
N TYR A 608 -12.47 -40.63 -28.66
CA TYR A 608 -11.65 -40.86 -27.48
C TYR A 608 -12.45 -41.51 -26.35
N PHE A 609 -13.65 -41.02 -26.01
CA PHE A 609 -14.50 -41.62 -24.98
C PHE A 609 -14.97 -43.03 -25.36
N HIS A 610 -15.26 -43.30 -26.63
CA HIS A 610 -15.55 -44.65 -27.12
C HIS A 610 -14.37 -45.60 -26.95
N GLN A 611 -13.14 -45.18 -27.31
CA GLN A 611 -11.94 -46.00 -27.11
C GLN A 611 -11.66 -46.26 -25.62
N LEU A 612 -11.87 -45.27 -24.74
CA LEU A 612 -11.77 -45.46 -23.29
C LEU A 612 -12.81 -46.47 -22.77
N MET A 613 -14.01 -46.47 -23.37
CA MET A 613 -15.07 -47.44 -23.09
C MET A 613 -14.63 -48.86 -23.48
N GLU A 614 -14.09 -49.05 -24.69
CA GLU A 614 -13.55 -50.33 -25.15
C GLU A 614 -12.40 -50.84 -24.26
N MET A 615 -11.64 -49.92 -23.66
CA MET A 615 -10.52 -50.21 -22.75
C MET A 615 -10.92 -50.45 -21.29
N ASN A 616 -12.22 -50.43 -20.94
CA ASN A 616 -12.77 -50.62 -19.59
C ASN A 616 -12.34 -49.56 -18.54
N VAL A 617 -12.16 -48.30 -18.93
CA VAL A 617 -11.87 -47.20 -17.99
C VAL A 617 -13.16 -46.67 -17.35
N LYS A 618 -13.21 -46.52 -16.02
CA LYS A 618 -14.39 -46.03 -15.26
C LYS A 618 -14.12 -44.71 -14.52
N ILE A 619 -15.17 -43.93 -14.30
CA ILE A 619 -15.16 -42.62 -13.61
C ILE A 619 -16.24 -42.61 -12.50
N PRO A 620 -15.99 -42.01 -11.32
CA PRO A 620 -17.01 -41.92 -10.26
C PRO A 620 -18.09 -40.85 -10.53
N GLU A 621 -19.29 -41.07 -9.98
CA GLU A 621 -20.49 -40.24 -10.25
C GLU A 621 -20.34 -38.76 -9.82
N ASN A 622 -19.58 -38.50 -8.76
CA ASN A 622 -19.33 -37.15 -8.26
C ASN A 622 -18.57 -36.28 -9.28
N ILE A 623 -17.56 -36.84 -9.94
CA ILE A 623 -16.74 -36.15 -10.96
C ILE A 623 -17.54 -36.03 -12.26
N TYR A 624 -18.33 -37.03 -12.62
CA TYR A 624 -19.25 -36.96 -13.76
C TYR A 624 -20.21 -35.77 -13.67
N ARG A 625 -20.78 -35.47 -12.49
CA ARG A 625 -21.64 -34.28 -12.32
C ARG A 625 -20.90 -32.99 -12.65
N GLY A 626 -19.62 -32.91 -12.29
CA GLY A 626 -18.75 -31.78 -12.66
C GLY A 626 -18.55 -31.70 -14.17
N ILE A 627 -18.15 -32.81 -14.81
CA ILE A 627 -17.93 -32.87 -16.27
C ILE A 627 -19.21 -32.54 -17.03
N ARG A 628 -20.34 -33.06 -16.59
CA ARG A 628 -21.66 -32.80 -17.17
C ARG A 628 -22.00 -31.32 -17.14
N ASN A 629 -21.80 -30.64 -16.01
CA ASN A 629 -22.09 -29.21 -15.91
C ASN A 629 -21.23 -28.38 -16.88
N LEU A 630 -19.96 -28.75 -17.07
CA LEU A 630 -19.06 -28.10 -18.03
C LEU A 630 -19.50 -28.34 -19.49
N LEU A 631 -19.86 -29.58 -19.85
CA LEU A 631 -20.36 -29.91 -21.18
C LEU A 631 -21.75 -29.32 -21.46
N ASP A 632 -22.60 -29.19 -20.43
CA ASP A 632 -23.91 -28.53 -20.49
C ASP A 632 -23.75 -27.04 -20.80
N SER A 633 -22.75 -26.35 -20.20
CA SER A 633 -22.42 -24.96 -20.56
C SER A 633 -21.86 -24.81 -21.98
N CYS A 634 -21.15 -25.82 -22.49
CA CYS A 634 -20.64 -25.82 -23.87
C CYS A 634 -21.68 -26.19 -24.94
N HIS A 635 -22.92 -26.52 -24.55
CA HIS A 635 -24.03 -26.95 -25.43
C HIS A 635 -23.74 -28.20 -26.28
N VAL A 636 -23.06 -29.22 -25.73
CA VAL A 636 -22.72 -30.46 -26.45
C VAL A 636 -23.38 -31.70 -25.83
N PRO A 637 -24.67 -31.97 -26.13
CA PRO A 637 -25.47 -32.98 -25.44
C PRO A 637 -25.08 -34.43 -25.78
N GLU A 638 -24.47 -34.68 -26.94
CA GLU A 638 -24.07 -36.03 -27.34
C GLU A 638 -22.83 -36.51 -26.55
N LEU A 639 -21.84 -35.63 -26.31
CA LEU A 639 -20.70 -35.94 -25.44
C LEU A 639 -21.11 -36.30 -24.02
N ILE A 640 -22.18 -35.67 -23.51
CA ILE A 640 -22.71 -35.97 -22.17
C ILE A 640 -23.23 -37.41 -22.11
N LYS A 641 -23.84 -37.91 -23.20
CA LYS A 641 -24.27 -39.31 -23.28
C LYS A 641 -23.07 -40.25 -23.25
N ASP A 642 -22.02 -39.94 -24.01
CA ASP A 642 -20.83 -40.77 -24.10
C ASP A 642 -20.06 -40.82 -22.77
N VAL A 643 -19.93 -39.71 -22.05
CA VAL A 643 -19.29 -39.68 -20.72
C VAL A 643 -20.16 -40.36 -19.65
N ASN A 644 -21.50 -40.30 -19.75
CA ASN A 644 -22.41 -41.00 -18.83
C ASN A 644 -22.23 -42.53 -18.85
N MET A 645 -21.75 -43.07 -19.99
CA MET A 645 -21.45 -44.50 -20.12
C MET A 645 -20.18 -44.93 -19.39
N LEU A 646 -19.31 -43.98 -19.01
CA LEU A 646 -18.09 -44.23 -18.23
C LEU A 646 -18.33 -44.20 -16.71
N VAL A 647 -19.56 -43.92 -16.25
CA VAL A 647 -19.88 -43.66 -14.83
C VAL A 647 -20.11 -44.94 -14.03
N GLU A 648 -19.43 -45.07 -12.89
CA GLU A 648 -19.70 -46.09 -11.89
C GLU A 648 -20.94 -45.71 -11.06
N ARG A 649 -22.05 -46.44 -11.24
CA ARG A 649 -23.32 -46.18 -10.54
C ARG A 649 -23.41 -47.00 -9.25
N GLU A 650 -23.22 -46.34 -8.11
CA GLU A 650 -23.63 -46.88 -6.80
C GLU A 650 -25.07 -46.43 -6.48
N LYS A 651 -25.95 -47.40 -6.17
CA LYS A 651 -27.39 -47.17 -5.91
C LYS A 651 -27.61 -46.45 -4.57
N THR A 652 -28.03 -45.18 -4.54
CA THR A 652 -28.72 -44.57 -3.38
C THR A 652 -29.70 -43.44 -3.76
N ASP A 653 -30.81 -43.37 -3.02
CA ASP A 653 -32.09 -42.71 -3.31
C ASP A 653 -32.10 -41.17 -3.38
N SER A 654 -33.00 -40.65 -4.24
CA SER A 654 -33.26 -39.23 -4.49
C SER A 654 -34.44 -38.67 -3.68
N ARG A 655 -34.33 -37.43 -3.13
CA ARG A 655 -35.37 -36.37 -3.11
C ARG A 655 -34.89 -35.08 -2.39
N LYS A 656 -35.01 -33.92 -3.06
CA LYS A 656 -35.00 -32.54 -2.50
C LYS A 656 -36.18 -31.77 -3.11
N THR A 657 -37.05 -31.17 -2.30
CA THR A 657 -38.17 -30.29 -2.72
C THR A 657 -38.43 -29.16 -1.71
N ALA A 658 -38.68 -27.95 -2.25
CA ALA A 658 -39.36 -26.73 -1.75
C ALA A 658 -39.43 -26.37 -0.24
N GLN A 659 -39.16 -25.10 0.10
CA GLN A 659 -39.32 -24.55 1.46
C GLN A 659 -40.81 -24.40 1.87
N PRO A 660 -41.22 -24.83 3.08
CA PRO A 660 -42.59 -24.71 3.59
C PRO A 660 -42.88 -23.37 4.33
N THR A 661 -44.16 -22.97 4.38
CA THR A 661 -44.71 -21.78 5.08
C THR A 661 -44.93 -22.01 6.58
N SER A 662 -45.02 -20.95 7.42
CA SER A 662 -45.10 -21.07 8.90
C SER A 662 -46.32 -21.85 9.39
N SER A 663 -47.50 -21.69 8.76
CA SER A 663 -48.69 -22.49 9.08
C SER A 663 -48.55 -23.97 8.68
N ASP A 664 -47.79 -24.25 7.61
CA ASP A 664 -47.56 -25.63 7.15
C ASP A 664 -46.60 -26.35 8.08
N LEU A 665 -45.58 -25.64 8.59
CA LEU A 665 -44.67 -26.16 9.60
C LEU A 665 -45.37 -26.40 10.93
N GLU A 666 -46.30 -25.54 11.36
CA GLU A 666 -47.12 -25.74 12.57
C GLU A 666 -48.04 -26.97 12.44
N SER A 667 -48.78 -27.09 11.34
CA SER A 667 -49.65 -28.26 11.11
C SER A 667 -48.85 -29.56 10.98
N LYS A 668 -47.63 -29.49 10.42
CA LYS A 668 -46.70 -30.62 10.33
C LYS A 668 -46.10 -30.97 11.70
N LEU A 669 -45.84 -29.98 12.55
CA LEU A 669 -45.40 -30.17 13.94
C LEU A 669 -46.45 -30.91 14.77
N GLU A 670 -47.73 -30.53 14.62
CA GLU A 670 -48.83 -31.17 15.34
C GLU A 670 -49.07 -32.61 14.87
N LYS A 671 -48.99 -32.87 13.56
CA LYS A 671 -49.06 -34.24 13.00
C LYS A 671 -47.91 -35.13 13.48
N LEU A 672 -46.67 -34.62 13.46
CA LEU A 672 -45.51 -35.38 13.92
C LEU A 672 -45.57 -35.71 15.42
N LYS A 673 -46.23 -34.87 16.23
CA LYS A 673 -46.49 -35.14 17.64
C LYS A 673 -47.51 -36.25 17.85
N THR A 674 -48.59 -36.26 17.06
CA THR A 674 -49.59 -37.35 17.12
C THR A 674 -49.03 -38.70 16.68
N GLU A 675 -47.94 -38.69 15.90
CA GLU A 675 -47.28 -39.89 15.35
C GLU A 675 -46.02 -40.33 16.14
N ASN A 676 -45.67 -39.68 17.26
CA ASN A 676 -44.47 -39.97 18.07
C ASN A 676 -43.14 -39.96 17.29
N GLN A 677 -42.99 -39.07 16.30
CA GLN A 677 -41.76 -38.90 15.51
C GLN A 677 -40.87 -37.76 16.07
N PRO A 678 -39.55 -37.73 15.79
CA PRO A 678 -38.66 -36.68 16.29
C PRO A 678 -39.01 -35.30 15.71
N ILE A 679 -39.34 -34.37 16.60
CA ILE A 679 -39.93 -33.05 16.26
C ILE A 679 -38.85 -31.95 16.13
N GLY A 680 -37.65 -32.15 16.68
CA GLY A 680 -36.65 -31.11 16.93
C GLY A 680 -36.22 -30.28 15.71
N ASP A 681 -36.05 -30.88 14.53
CA ASP A 681 -35.62 -30.15 13.33
C ASP A 681 -36.73 -29.25 12.75
N VAL A 682 -37.97 -29.72 12.79
CA VAL A 682 -39.15 -28.97 12.34
C VAL A 682 -39.44 -27.82 13.31
N LEU A 683 -39.31 -28.07 14.62
CA LEU A 683 -39.41 -27.05 15.66
C LEU A 683 -38.34 -25.96 15.50
N LYS A 684 -37.09 -26.34 15.24
CA LYS A 684 -35.99 -25.41 14.97
C LYS A 684 -36.26 -24.54 13.74
N GLN A 685 -36.77 -25.12 12.65
CA GLN A 685 -37.13 -24.37 11.44
C GLN A 685 -38.27 -23.38 11.70
N LEU A 686 -39.28 -23.78 12.46
CA LEU A 686 -40.39 -22.91 12.85
C LEU A 686 -39.92 -21.74 13.74
N ILE A 687 -39.08 -22.01 14.74
CA ILE A 687 -38.50 -20.95 15.60
C ILE A 687 -37.63 -19.99 14.80
N LEU A 688 -36.81 -20.48 13.87
CA LEU A 688 -36.01 -19.61 13.00
C LEU A 688 -36.88 -18.70 12.12
N MET A 689 -38.02 -19.23 11.64
CA MET A 689 -38.99 -18.46 10.86
C MET A 689 -39.67 -17.39 11.73
N LEU A 690 -40.14 -17.74 12.93
CA LEU A 690 -40.73 -16.79 13.88
C LEU A 690 -39.75 -15.71 14.35
N CYS A 691 -38.46 -16.07 14.52
CA CYS A 691 -37.39 -15.12 14.78
C CYS A 691 -37.14 -14.17 13.59
N SER A 692 -37.39 -14.61 12.36
CA SER A 692 -37.30 -13.76 11.17
C SER A 692 -38.51 -12.84 11.00
N GLU A 693 -39.67 -13.25 11.51
CA GLU A 693 -40.92 -12.48 11.55
C GLU A 693 -41.03 -11.55 12.77
N GLU A 694 -40.01 -11.52 13.65
CA GLU A 694 -39.94 -10.73 14.89
C GLU A 694 -41.10 -10.98 15.88
N ASN A 695 -41.69 -12.18 15.87
CA ASN A 695 -42.83 -12.52 16.72
C ASN A 695 -42.40 -13.18 18.04
N MET A 696 -41.91 -12.38 19.00
CA MET A 696 -41.36 -12.87 20.27
C MET A 696 -42.38 -13.62 21.13
N HIS A 697 -43.62 -13.15 21.25
CA HIS A 697 -44.62 -13.77 22.12
C HIS A 697 -44.95 -15.20 21.69
N LYS A 698 -45.25 -15.42 20.40
CA LYS A 698 -45.53 -16.76 19.86
C LYS A 698 -44.32 -17.69 19.94
N ALA A 699 -43.11 -17.17 19.72
CA ALA A 699 -41.90 -17.97 19.80
C ALA A 699 -41.62 -18.47 21.23
N LEU A 700 -41.90 -17.65 22.25
CA LEU A 700 -41.78 -18.05 23.66
C LEU A 700 -42.92 -18.99 24.11
N GLU A 701 -44.14 -18.81 23.60
CA GLU A 701 -45.25 -19.74 23.82
C GLU A 701 -44.96 -21.14 23.24
N LEU A 702 -44.42 -21.20 22.03
CA LEU A 702 -43.99 -22.47 21.41
C LEU A 702 -42.82 -23.10 22.18
N LYS A 703 -41.90 -22.30 22.71
CA LYS A 703 -40.86 -22.81 23.61
C LYS A 703 -41.46 -23.46 24.85
N ALA A 704 -42.43 -22.82 25.49
CA ALA A 704 -43.08 -23.37 26.68
C ALA A 704 -43.88 -24.66 26.38
N LYS A 705 -44.49 -24.76 25.18
CA LYS A 705 -45.29 -25.93 24.77
C LYS A 705 -44.44 -27.16 24.38
N TYR A 706 -43.18 -26.97 23.98
CA TYR A 706 -42.30 -28.03 23.43
C TYR A 706 -40.89 -28.04 24.05
N GLU A 707 -40.78 -27.72 25.34
CA GLU A 707 -39.48 -27.60 26.03
C GLU A 707 -38.64 -28.89 26.00
N SER A 708 -39.28 -30.07 26.10
CA SER A 708 -38.60 -31.37 26.10
C SER A 708 -37.92 -31.73 24.77
N ASP A 709 -38.37 -31.15 23.65
CA ASP A 709 -37.92 -31.48 22.29
C ASP A 709 -37.04 -30.38 21.66
N MET A 710 -36.65 -29.39 22.47
CA MET A 710 -35.98 -28.17 22.01
C MET A 710 -34.48 -28.39 21.74
N VAL A 711 -33.98 -27.81 20.64
CA VAL A 711 -32.57 -27.91 20.22
C VAL A 711 -31.80 -26.65 20.60
N ILE A 712 -30.51 -26.79 20.92
CA ILE A 712 -29.53 -25.72 21.22
C ILE A 712 -29.60 -24.55 20.21
N GLY A 713 -29.75 -24.86 18.91
CA GLY A 713 -29.88 -23.85 17.86
C GLY A 713 -31.16 -23.01 17.93
N GLY A 714 -32.25 -23.56 18.50
CA GLY A 714 -33.50 -22.85 18.78
C GLY A 714 -33.30 -21.84 19.92
N TYR A 715 -32.73 -22.27 21.04
CA TYR A 715 -32.37 -21.39 22.16
C TYR A 715 -31.44 -20.24 21.74
N ALA A 716 -30.39 -20.52 20.95
CA ALA A 716 -29.49 -19.48 20.45
C ALA A 716 -30.20 -18.42 19.59
N SER A 717 -31.29 -18.81 18.91
CA SER A 717 -32.10 -17.91 18.08
C SER A 717 -33.07 -17.09 18.92
N LEU A 718 -33.70 -17.71 19.92
CA LEU A 718 -34.58 -17.04 20.89
C LEU A 718 -33.81 -16.02 21.75
N ILE A 719 -32.60 -16.35 22.23
CA ILE A 719 -31.73 -15.42 22.97
C ILE A 719 -31.48 -14.15 22.13
N ASN A 720 -31.18 -14.31 20.84
CA ASN A 720 -30.97 -13.18 19.94
C ASN A 720 -32.25 -12.37 19.68
N LEU A 721 -33.42 -13.02 19.61
CA LEU A 721 -34.71 -12.35 19.47
C LEU A 721 -35.02 -11.51 20.73
N CYS A 722 -34.89 -12.09 21.93
CA CYS A 722 -35.07 -11.38 23.19
C CYS A 722 -34.11 -10.20 23.33
N CYS A 723 -32.85 -10.34 22.87
CA CYS A 723 -31.90 -9.23 22.85
C CYS A 723 -32.30 -8.10 21.88
N ARG A 724 -33.01 -8.39 20.78
CA ARG A 724 -33.51 -7.36 19.85
C ARG A 724 -34.68 -6.58 20.43
N HIS A 725 -35.57 -7.25 21.17
CA HIS A 725 -36.69 -6.62 21.87
C HIS A 725 -36.31 -6.04 23.25
N ASP A 726 -35.02 -5.97 23.57
CA ASP A 726 -34.50 -5.39 24.82
C ASP A 726 -35.03 -6.07 26.11
N ASN A 727 -35.41 -7.35 26.03
CA ASN A 727 -35.87 -8.13 27.17
C ASN A 727 -34.71 -8.90 27.83
N ALA A 728 -34.10 -8.30 28.85
CA ALA A 728 -32.91 -8.83 29.52
C ALA A 728 -33.18 -10.04 30.43
N GLU A 729 -34.35 -10.13 31.04
CA GLU A 729 -34.71 -11.22 31.96
C GLU A 729 -34.87 -12.54 31.22
N GLU A 730 -35.66 -12.53 30.16
CA GLU A 730 -35.93 -13.74 29.40
C GLU A 730 -34.69 -14.19 28.62
N ALA A 731 -33.89 -13.26 28.10
CA ALA A 731 -32.62 -13.59 27.45
C ALA A 731 -31.64 -14.31 28.40
N LEU A 732 -31.60 -13.93 29.68
CA LEU A 732 -30.75 -14.57 30.69
C LEU A 732 -31.29 -15.94 31.11
N ASN A 733 -32.61 -16.07 31.26
CA ASN A 733 -33.25 -17.36 31.57
C ASN A 733 -33.01 -18.37 30.44
N LEU A 734 -33.23 -17.97 29.19
CA LEU A 734 -32.95 -18.80 28.01
C LEU A 734 -31.46 -19.18 27.92
N LYS A 735 -30.55 -18.29 28.35
CA LYS A 735 -29.11 -18.61 28.41
C LYS A 735 -28.81 -19.67 29.48
N ARG A 736 -29.42 -19.59 30.65
CA ARG A 736 -29.27 -20.61 31.71
C ARG A 736 -29.82 -21.96 31.27
N GLU A 737 -30.94 -21.98 30.54
CA GLU A 737 -31.50 -23.20 29.97
C GLU A 737 -30.63 -23.78 28.85
N PHE A 738 -30.06 -22.92 28.01
CA PHE A 738 -29.06 -23.32 26.99
C PHE A 738 -27.87 -24.04 27.62
N ASP A 739 -27.33 -23.51 28.73
CA ASP A 739 -26.19 -24.13 29.43
C ASP A 739 -26.56 -25.43 30.17
N ARG A 740 -27.82 -25.59 30.59
CA ARG A 740 -28.33 -26.84 31.21
C ARG A 740 -28.43 -27.99 30.20
N LEU A 741 -28.74 -27.68 28.95
CA LEU A 741 -28.87 -28.67 27.88
C LEU A 741 -27.51 -29.14 27.37
N ASP A 742 -26.59 -28.20 27.15
CA ASP A 742 -25.21 -28.52 26.76
C ASP A 742 -24.25 -27.43 27.22
N SER A 743 -23.46 -27.74 28.24
CA SER A 743 -22.46 -26.83 28.80
C SER A 743 -21.31 -26.54 27.84
N SER A 744 -21.06 -27.42 26.86
CA SER A 744 -19.99 -27.29 25.86
C SER A 744 -20.38 -26.44 24.66
N ALA A 745 -21.67 -26.15 24.47
CA ALA A 745 -22.15 -25.37 23.33
C ALA A 745 -21.73 -23.88 23.43
N VAL A 746 -21.32 -23.32 22.28
CA VAL A 746 -20.80 -21.94 22.17
C VAL A 746 -21.80 -21.09 21.38
N LEU A 747 -22.16 -19.91 21.89
CA LEU A 747 -22.94 -18.93 21.11
C LEU A 747 -22.04 -18.18 20.11
N ASP A 748 -22.64 -17.71 19.01
CA ASP A 748 -21.92 -16.85 18.07
C ASP A 748 -21.44 -15.56 18.76
N THR A 749 -20.25 -15.07 18.40
CA THR A 749 -19.65 -13.84 18.94
C THR A 749 -20.62 -12.64 18.92
N SER A 750 -21.42 -12.52 17.85
CA SER A 750 -22.40 -11.43 17.72
C SER A 750 -23.57 -11.53 18.69
N LYS A 751 -23.98 -12.76 19.07
CA LYS A 751 -25.06 -13.02 20.03
C LYS A 751 -24.59 -12.76 21.46
N TYR A 752 -23.37 -13.20 21.81
CA TYR A 752 -22.75 -12.87 23.10
C TYR A 752 -22.64 -11.35 23.33
N VAL A 753 -22.14 -10.61 22.33
CA VAL A 753 -21.97 -9.15 22.43
C VAL A 753 -23.32 -8.43 22.56
N ARG A 754 -24.37 -8.90 21.86
CA ARG A 754 -25.73 -8.36 22.01
C ARG A 754 -26.30 -8.62 23.40
N LEU A 755 -26.06 -9.81 23.96
CA LEU A 755 -26.47 -10.15 25.32
C LEU A 755 -25.77 -9.25 26.35
N VAL A 756 -24.44 -9.07 26.24
CA VAL A 756 -23.67 -8.16 27.09
C VAL A 756 -24.19 -6.72 26.98
N LYS A 757 -24.55 -6.26 25.77
CA LYS A 757 -25.14 -4.93 25.55
C LYS A 757 -26.46 -4.75 26.30
N VAL A 758 -27.37 -5.72 26.20
CA VAL A 758 -28.70 -5.65 26.82
C VAL A 758 -28.59 -5.76 28.34
N LEU A 759 -27.78 -6.70 28.86
CA LEU A 759 -27.53 -6.83 30.30
C LEU A 759 -26.89 -5.56 30.88
N GLY A 760 -25.93 -4.96 30.17
CA GLY A 760 -25.32 -3.69 30.56
C GLY A 760 -26.28 -2.50 30.51
N LYS A 761 -27.28 -2.51 29.62
CA LYS A 761 -28.31 -1.45 29.55
C LYS A 761 -29.30 -1.52 30.72
N HIS A 762 -29.62 -2.73 31.19
CA HIS A 762 -30.56 -2.99 32.29
C HIS A 762 -29.88 -3.08 33.67
N GLY A 763 -28.63 -2.62 33.79
CA GLY A 763 -27.90 -2.58 35.08
C GLY A 763 -27.49 -3.95 35.63
N LYS A 764 -27.60 -5.03 34.86
CA LYS A 764 -27.22 -6.41 35.26
C LYS A 764 -25.72 -6.66 35.03
N LEU A 765 -24.89 -5.92 35.76
CA LEU A 765 -23.44 -5.87 35.55
C LEU A 765 -22.74 -7.21 35.81
N GLN A 766 -23.06 -7.89 36.91
CA GLN A 766 -22.43 -9.16 37.26
C GLN A 766 -22.75 -10.27 36.26
N ASP A 767 -23.98 -10.32 35.76
CA ASP A 767 -24.37 -11.25 34.71
C ASP A 767 -23.61 -10.95 33.41
N ALA A 768 -23.47 -9.68 33.03
CA ALA A 768 -22.68 -9.28 31.86
C ALA A 768 -21.19 -9.69 31.97
N ILE A 769 -20.58 -9.56 33.15
CA ILE A 769 -19.20 -9.99 33.41
C ILE A 769 -19.07 -11.52 33.35
N ASN A 770 -20.06 -12.26 33.89
CA ASN A 770 -20.06 -13.73 33.82
C ASN A 770 -20.12 -14.21 32.37
N ILE A 771 -20.92 -13.56 31.51
CA ILE A 771 -20.95 -13.85 30.08
C ILE A 771 -19.59 -13.56 29.41
N LEU A 772 -18.89 -12.49 29.79
CA LEU A 772 -17.54 -12.21 29.27
C LEU A 772 -16.50 -13.26 29.72
N LYS A 773 -16.59 -13.76 30.96
CA LYS A 773 -15.75 -14.88 31.44
C LYS A 773 -16.00 -16.14 30.64
N GLU A 774 -17.27 -16.47 30.38
CA GLU A 774 -17.64 -17.61 29.55
C GLU A 774 -17.08 -17.51 28.12
N MET A 775 -17.13 -16.31 27.51
CA MET A 775 -16.52 -16.08 26.19
C MET A 775 -15.02 -16.41 26.17
N LYS A 776 -14.32 -16.20 27.29
CA LYS A 776 -12.90 -16.52 27.42
C LYS A 776 -12.67 -18.01 27.69
N GLU A 777 -13.45 -18.61 28.57
CA GLU A 777 -13.38 -20.05 28.88
C GLU A 777 -13.65 -20.91 27.63
N LYS A 778 -14.58 -20.47 26.76
CA LYS A 778 -14.95 -21.14 25.51
C LYS A 778 -14.13 -20.71 24.28
N ASP A 779 -13.05 -19.93 24.47
CA ASP A 779 -12.13 -19.41 23.44
C ASP A 779 -12.83 -18.86 22.17
N VAL A 780 -13.82 -17.97 22.37
CA VAL A 780 -14.62 -17.42 21.27
C VAL A 780 -13.76 -16.48 20.40
N LEU A 781 -13.75 -16.69 19.08
CA LEU A 781 -13.01 -15.85 18.13
C LEU A 781 -13.48 -14.39 18.15
N ILE A 782 -12.54 -13.46 18.37
CA ILE A 782 -12.77 -12.01 18.46
C ILE A 782 -12.25 -11.33 17.20
N LYS A 783 -13.15 -10.60 16.52
CA LYS A 783 -12.85 -9.80 15.32
C LYS A 783 -12.84 -8.31 15.67
N ASP A 784 -12.27 -7.47 14.81
CA ASP A 784 -12.24 -6.00 15.01
C ASP A 784 -13.64 -5.38 15.17
N ALA A 785 -14.65 -5.94 14.50
CA ALA A 785 -16.05 -5.54 14.66
C ALA A 785 -16.58 -5.75 16.09
N THR A 786 -16.07 -6.76 16.80
CA THR A 786 -16.40 -7.02 18.21
C THR A 786 -15.80 -5.96 19.12
N VAL A 787 -14.56 -5.52 18.85
CA VAL A 787 -13.88 -4.45 19.62
C VAL A 787 -14.63 -3.12 19.48
N LEU A 788 -15.08 -2.77 18.27
CA LEU A 788 -15.94 -1.60 18.06
C LEU A 788 -17.27 -1.71 18.80
N SER A 789 -17.85 -2.91 18.86
CA SER A 789 -19.09 -3.14 19.61
C SER A 789 -18.90 -2.94 21.11
N PHE A 790 -17.77 -3.39 21.69
CA PHE A 790 -17.43 -3.09 23.08
C PHE A 790 -17.28 -1.59 23.35
N PHE A 791 -16.64 -0.84 22.43
CA PHE A 791 -16.59 0.61 22.52
C PHE A 791 -17.99 1.23 22.57
N HIS A 792 -18.92 0.81 21.69
CA HIS A 792 -20.28 1.35 21.69
C HIS A 792 -21.06 1.02 22.97
N ILE A 793 -20.85 -0.17 23.55
CA ILE A 793 -21.45 -0.57 24.83
C ILE A 793 -20.95 0.34 25.95
N LEU A 794 -19.63 0.47 26.08
CA LEU A 794 -18.99 1.31 27.11
C LEU A 794 -19.34 2.79 26.94
N ASN A 795 -19.34 3.31 25.70
CA ASN A 795 -19.71 4.70 25.42
C ASN A 795 -21.19 4.97 25.72
N GLY A 796 -22.07 4.02 25.40
CA GLY A 796 -23.48 4.10 25.76
C GLY A 796 -23.71 4.14 27.27
N ALA A 797 -22.96 3.36 28.05
CA ALA A 797 -23.02 3.39 29.51
C ALA A 797 -22.40 4.69 30.09
N ALA A 798 -21.31 5.18 29.49
CA ALA A 798 -20.69 6.44 29.88
C ALA A 798 -21.63 7.64 29.69
N LEU A 799 -22.35 7.70 28.57
CA LEU A 799 -23.36 8.75 28.29
C LEU A 799 -24.56 8.69 29.24
N ARG A 800 -24.87 7.52 29.82
CA ARG A 800 -25.90 7.38 30.86
C ARG A 800 -25.40 7.73 32.27
N GLY A 801 -24.10 8.03 32.43
CA GLY A 801 -23.50 8.40 33.70
C GLY A 801 -23.19 7.25 34.66
N GLU A 802 -23.26 6.00 34.18
CA GLU A 802 -23.05 4.77 34.97
C GLU A 802 -21.55 4.51 35.23
N THR A 803 -21.03 4.95 36.38
CA THR A 803 -19.59 4.91 36.70
C THR A 803 -19.05 3.50 36.92
N GLU A 804 -19.77 2.71 37.72
CA GLU A 804 -19.35 1.35 38.09
C GLU A 804 -19.42 0.40 36.89
N THR A 805 -20.48 0.49 36.10
CA THR A 805 -20.68 -0.33 34.88
C THR A 805 -19.53 -0.16 33.90
N VAL A 806 -19.11 1.08 33.60
CA VAL A 806 -18.04 1.35 32.62
C VAL A 806 -16.68 0.85 33.14
N LYS A 807 -16.36 1.10 34.42
CA LYS A 807 -15.09 0.66 35.03
C LYS A 807 -14.98 -0.86 35.04
N GLN A 808 -15.98 -1.55 35.60
CA GLN A 808 -15.93 -3.00 35.81
C GLN A 808 -16.02 -3.77 34.49
N LEU A 809 -16.82 -3.30 33.52
CA LEU A 809 -16.85 -3.93 32.18
C LEU A 809 -15.54 -3.72 31.42
N HIS A 810 -14.96 -2.51 31.48
CA HIS A 810 -13.65 -2.25 30.84
C HIS A 810 -12.57 -3.13 31.45
N GLU A 811 -12.49 -3.20 32.78
CA GLU A 811 -11.51 -4.03 33.49
C GLU A 811 -11.71 -5.52 33.19
N ALA A 812 -12.94 -6.00 33.12
CA ALA A 812 -13.24 -7.38 32.74
C ALA A 812 -12.78 -7.69 31.30
N ILE A 813 -13.09 -6.82 30.33
CA ILE A 813 -12.70 -7.02 28.92
C ILE A 813 -11.18 -7.08 28.76
N VAL A 814 -10.45 -6.21 29.46
CA VAL A 814 -8.99 -6.12 29.36
C VAL A 814 -8.30 -7.25 30.14
N THR A 815 -8.73 -7.54 31.37
CA THR A 815 -8.12 -8.59 32.22
C THR A 815 -8.33 -9.99 31.65
N LEU A 816 -9.49 -10.24 31.02
CA LEU A 816 -9.76 -11.51 30.34
C LEU A 816 -9.01 -11.65 29.00
N GLY A 817 -8.35 -10.59 28.53
CA GLY A 817 -7.63 -10.58 27.26
C GLY A 817 -8.53 -10.65 26.02
N LEU A 818 -9.80 -10.24 26.15
CA LEU A 818 -10.77 -10.24 25.04
C LEU A 818 -10.47 -9.12 24.03
N ALA A 819 -9.94 -7.99 24.50
CA ALA A 819 -9.48 -6.92 23.62
C ALA A 819 -8.19 -6.31 24.17
N LYS A 820 -7.26 -5.95 23.28
CA LYS A 820 -6.10 -5.14 23.67
C LYS A 820 -6.59 -3.77 24.12
N PRO A 821 -6.02 -3.19 25.19
CA PRO A 821 -6.36 -1.84 25.59
C PRO A 821 -6.03 -0.90 24.42
N SER A 822 -6.97 -0.04 24.06
CA SER A 822 -6.82 0.92 22.96
C SER A 822 -7.40 2.26 23.38
N THR A 823 -6.95 3.35 22.75
CA THR A 823 -7.46 4.70 23.04
C THR A 823 -8.97 4.79 22.86
N ALA A 824 -9.51 4.07 21.86
CA ALA A 824 -10.94 4.00 21.63
C ALA A 824 -11.66 3.27 22.77
N LEU A 825 -11.19 2.10 23.20
CA LEU A 825 -11.82 1.31 24.26
C LEU A 825 -11.77 2.01 25.63
N SER A 826 -10.69 2.75 25.91
CA SER A 826 -10.50 3.48 27.17
C SER A 826 -11.08 4.91 27.15
N SER A 827 -11.44 5.46 25.99
CA SER A 827 -12.06 6.80 25.86
C SER A 827 -13.36 6.98 26.67
N PRO A 828 -14.28 5.99 26.76
CA PRO A 828 -15.48 6.10 27.57
C PRO A 828 -15.23 6.32 29.06
N LEU A 829 -14.11 5.81 29.61
CA LEU A 829 -13.75 6.02 31.02
C LEU A 829 -13.52 7.49 31.34
N VAL A 830 -12.84 8.22 30.45
CA VAL A 830 -12.58 9.66 30.60
C VAL A 830 -13.81 10.48 30.21
N THR A 831 -14.54 10.07 29.17
CA THR A 831 -15.75 10.77 28.70
C THR A 831 -16.81 10.87 29.79
N LEU A 832 -16.99 9.81 30.58
CA LEU A 832 -17.87 9.81 31.75
C LEU A 832 -17.63 10.98 32.72
N TYR A 833 -16.37 11.25 33.08
CA TYR A 833 -16.02 12.33 34.02
C TYR A 833 -15.98 13.69 33.35
N LEU A 834 -15.64 13.73 32.05
CA LEU A 834 -15.75 14.95 31.26
C LEU A 834 -17.22 15.42 31.17
N GLU A 835 -18.20 14.53 30.97
CA GLU A 835 -19.63 14.90 30.96
C GLU A 835 -20.16 15.28 32.35
N LYS A 836 -19.61 14.70 33.42
CA LYS A 836 -19.91 15.09 34.81
C LYS A 836 -19.16 16.35 35.27
N ASP A 837 -18.32 16.92 34.41
CA ASP A 837 -17.53 18.12 34.64
C ASP A 837 -16.54 18.05 35.83
N ASP A 838 -16.21 16.82 36.27
CA ASP A 838 -15.22 16.50 37.32
C ASP A 838 -13.83 16.33 36.70
N LEU A 839 -13.15 17.47 36.52
CA LEU A 839 -11.84 17.56 35.87
C LEU A 839 -10.69 16.90 36.65
N PRO A 840 -10.59 17.02 37.98
CA PRO A 840 -9.57 16.33 38.77
C PRO A 840 -9.63 14.81 38.59
N THR A 841 -10.83 14.23 38.72
CA THR A 841 -10.99 12.78 38.57
C THR A 841 -10.78 12.34 37.12
N ALA A 842 -11.17 13.15 36.13
CA ALA A 842 -10.90 12.86 34.71
C ALA A 842 -9.40 12.78 34.41
N LEU A 843 -8.59 13.69 34.99
CA LEU A 843 -7.14 13.70 34.85
C LEU A 843 -6.50 12.49 35.56
N GLU A 844 -6.90 12.18 36.79
CA GLU A 844 -6.41 11.00 37.51
C GLU A 844 -6.72 9.70 36.77
N VAL A 845 -7.95 9.53 36.25
CA VAL A 845 -8.32 8.35 35.46
C VAL A 845 -7.49 8.24 34.18
N THR A 846 -7.15 9.36 33.56
CA THR A 846 -6.27 9.39 32.39
C THR A 846 -4.84 8.96 32.73
N ILE A 847 -4.30 9.45 33.86
CA ILE A 847 -2.99 9.08 34.39
C ILE A 847 -2.96 7.60 34.77
N ASP A 848 -4.00 7.10 35.45
CA ASP A 848 -4.11 5.69 35.84
C ASP A 848 -4.22 4.75 34.64
N CYS A 849 -4.97 5.15 33.59
CA CYS A 849 -5.01 4.41 32.34
C CYS A 849 -3.62 4.32 31.69
N TYR A 850 -2.84 5.39 31.76
CA TYR A 850 -1.48 5.38 31.24
C TYR A 850 -0.53 4.54 32.10
N LYS A 851 -0.63 4.58 33.43
CA LYS A 851 0.18 3.72 34.31
C LYS A 851 -0.12 2.23 34.10
N LYS A 852 -1.39 1.86 33.95
CA LYS A 852 -1.82 0.46 33.78
C LYS A 852 -1.65 -0.07 32.35
N TYR A 853 -1.92 0.76 31.34
CA TYR A 853 -2.03 0.30 29.94
C TYR A 853 -1.13 1.06 28.96
N LYS A 854 -0.34 2.03 29.42
CA LYS A 854 0.52 2.91 28.59
C LYS A 854 -0.23 3.66 27.49
N ILE A 855 -1.52 3.96 27.71
CA ILE A 855 -2.38 4.69 26.77
C ILE A 855 -2.94 5.92 27.45
N LEU A 856 -2.94 7.05 26.72
CA LEU A 856 -3.40 8.36 27.18
C LEU A 856 -4.73 8.73 26.49
N PRO A 857 -5.89 8.25 26.99
CA PRO A 857 -7.19 8.53 26.38
C PRO A 857 -7.62 9.98 26.58
N ARG A 858 -8.14 10.62 25.51
CA ARG A 858 -8.84 11.93 25.54
C ARG A 858 -8.09 13.10 26.21
N ILE A 859 -6.76 13.03 26.33
CA ILE A 859 -5.96 14.08 26.99
C ILE A 859 -6.16 15.49 26.42
N HIS A 860 -6.28 15.60 25.09
CA HIS A 860 -6.55 16.87 24.43
C HIS A 860 -7.86 17.50 24.91
N ASP A 861 -8.91 16.69 25.08
CA ASP A 861 -10.22 17.16 25.55
C ASP A 861 -10.18 17.56 27.04
N VAL A 862 -9.42 16.83 27.86
CA VAL A 862 -9.14 17.18 29.26
C VAL A 862 -8.40 18.51 29.35
N LEU A 863 -7.34 18.70 28.55
CA LEU A 863 -6.58 19.95 28.49
C LEU A 863 -7.44 21.13 28.02
N CYS A 864 -8.29 20.94 27.00
CA CYS A 864 -9.23 21.99 26.56
C CYS A 864 -10.14 22.44 27.71
N LYS A 865 -10.79 21.50 28.41
CA LYS A 865 -11.68 21.84 29.53
C LYS A 865 -10.94 22.49 30.71
N LEU A 866 -9.72 22.02 31.02
CA LEU A 866 -8.89 22.61 32.07
C LEU A 866 -8.51 24.06 31.75
N ILE A 867 -8.17 24.34 30.49
CA ILE A 867 -7.84 25.70 30.01
C ILE A 867 -9.08 26.61 30.01
N GLU A 868 -10.25 26.09 29.62
CA GLU A 868 -11.52 26.83 29.67
C GLU A 868 -11.90 27.25 31.10
N LYS A 869 -11.74 26.35 32.09
CA LYS A 869 -12.00 26.66 33.51
C LYS A 869 -10.87 27.43 34.21
N GLY A 870 -9.67 27.50 33.60
CA GLY A 870 -8.54 28.25 34.11
C GLY A 870 -7.82 27.61 35.31
N GLU A 871 -7.93 26.29 35.49
CA GLU A 871 -7.35 25.56 36.64
C GLU A 871 -5.84 25.35 36.45
N THR A 872 -5.03 26.32 36.88
CA THR A 872 -3.58 26.34 36.60
C THR A 872 -2.81 25.17 37.21
N ASP A 873 -3.20 24.72 38.39
CA ASP A 873 -2.46 23.68 39.13
C ASP A 873 -2.63 22.30 38.49
N LEU A 874 -3.84 22.01 37.97
CA LEU A 874 -4.12 20.77 37.26
C LEU A 874 -3.54 20.79 35.83
N ILE A 875 -3.48 21.95 35.17
CA ILE A 875 -2.77 22.10 33.90
C ILE A 875 -1.28 21.78 34.09
N GLN A 876 -0.64 22.34 35.12
CA GLN A 876 0.77 22.05 35.41
C GLN A 876 0.99 20.56 35.70
N LYS A 877 0.12 19.95 36.53
CA LYS A 877 0.17 18.51 36.81
C LYS A 877 0.05 17.65 35.54
N ALA A 878 -0.84 18.02 34.63
CA ALA A 878 -0.98 17.35 33.34
C ALA A 878 0.25 17.56 32.44
N MET A 879 0.82 18.77 32.43
CA MET A 879 2.02 19.10 31.67
C MET A 879 3.24 18.31 32.15
N ASP A 880 3.48 18.27 33.47
CA ASP A 880 4.60 17.54 34.07
C ASP A 880 4.53 16.05 33.71
N PHE A 881 3.31 15.48 33.78
CA PHE A 881 3.07 14.09 33.43
C PHE A 881 3.30 13.79 31.94
N VAL A 882 2.72 14.59 31.03
CA VAL A 882 2.88 14.37 29.57
C VAL A 882 4.32 14.64 29.14
N SER A 883 5.00 15.60 29.77
CA SER A 883 6.41 15.89 29.54
C SER A 883 7.31 14.72 29.91
N GLN A 884 7.14 14.18 31.13
CA GLN A 884 7.92 13.05 31.64
C GLN A 884 7.77 11.78 30.76
N GLU A 885 6.56 11.56 30.24
CA GLU A 885 6.21 10.29 29.59
C GLU A 885 6.26 10.33 28.04
N GLN A 886 5.65 11.36 27.42
CA GLN A 886 5.56 11.50 25.96
C GLN A 886 6.61 12.45 25.35
N GLY A 887 7.40 13.11 26.21
CA GLY A 887 8.43 14.07 25.84
C GLY A 887 7.89 15.50 25.69
N GLU A 888 8.75 16.47 26.00
CA GLU A 888 8.46 17.90 26.04
C GLU A 888 7.81 18.43 24.76
N MET A 889 8.34 18.06 23.60
CA MET A 889 7.79 18.48 22.29
C MET A 889 6.34 18.03 22.08
N THR A 890 5.98 16.83 22.54
CA THR A 890 4.60 16.31 22.40
C THR A 890 3.64 17.08 23.29
N MET A 891 4.07 17.38 24.52
CA MET A 891 3.34 18.22 25.47
C MET A 891 3.10 19.62 24.89
N LEU A 892 4.13 20.26 24.33
CA LEU A 892 4.02 21.58 23.70
C LEU A 892 3.01 21.59 22.55
N TYR A 893 2.97 20.54 21.73
CA TYR A 893 1.98 20.40 20.66
C TYR A 893 0.55 20.22 21.17
N ASP A 894 0.35 19.35 22.16
CA ASP A 894 -0.98 19.14 22.74
C ASP A 894 -1.49 20.40 23.44
N LEU A 895 -0.60 21.14 24.10
CA LEU A 895 -0.91 22.42 24.71
C LEU A 895 -1.19 23.51 23.66
N PHE A 896 -0.42 23.55 22.58
CA PHE A 896 -0.65 24.46 21.45
C PHE A 896 -2.03 24.24 20.83
N PHE A 897 -2.40 23.00 20.54
CA PHE A 897 -3.72 22.68 19.99
C PHE A 897 -4.85 22.96 20.98
N ALA A 898 -4.63 22.73 22.28
CA ALA A 898 -5.61 23.06 23.31
C ALA A 898 -5.82 24.58 23.45
N PHE A 899 -4.75 25.39 23.42
CA PHE A 899 -4.86 26.85 23.41
C PHE A 899 -5.52 27.39 22.13
N LEU A 900 -5.24 26.77 20.98
CA LEU A 900 -5.93 27.10 19.73
C LEU A 900 -7.44 26.85 19.82
N GLN A 901 -7.83 25.66 20.29
CA GLN A 901 -9.25 25.28 20.38
C GLN A 901 -10.03 26.12 21.39
N THR A 902 -9.36 26.60 22.44
CA THR A 902 -9.96 27.47 23.48
C THR A 902 -9.93 28.97 23.14
N GLY A 903 -9.42 29.35 21.96
CA GLY A 903 -9.37 30.76 21.52
C GLY A 903 -8.23 31.59 22.13
N ASN A 904 -7.32 30.97 22.89
CA ASN A 904 -6.19 31.62 23.55
C ASN A 904 -4.97 31.77 22.60
N TYR A 905 -5.17 32.47 21.48
CA TYR A 905 -4.18 32.56 20.39
C TYR A 905 -2.83 33.16 20.79
N LYS A 906 -2.80 34.06 21.79
CA LYS A 906 -1.55 34.69 22.26
C LYS A 906 -0.62 33.68 22.95
N GLU A 907 -1.18 32.76 23.73
CA GLU A 907 -0.39 31.72 24.41
C GLU A 907 0.01 30.62 23.42
N ALA A 908 -0.88 30.26 22.48
CA ALA A 908 -0.54 29.36 21.37
C ALA A 908 0.63 29.90 20.53
N LYS A 909 0.63 31.20 20.24
CA LYS A 909 1.71 31.87 19.49
C LYS A 909 3.06 31.78 20.21
N LYS A 910 3.09 32.00 21.53
CA LYS A 910 4.34 31.89 22.31
C LYS A 910 4.93 30.49 22.27
N ILE A 911 4.09 29.46 22.28
CA ILE A 911 4.56 28.07 22.17
C ILE A 911 5.23 27.86 20.83
N ILE A 912 4.59 28.23 19.72
CA ILE A 912 5.13 27.95 18.38
C ILE A 912 6.34 28.82 18.00
N GLU A 913 6.48 29.99 18.63
CA GLU A 913 7.66 30.86 18.49
C GLU A 913 8.84 30.39 19.35
N THR A 914 8.66 29.33 20.16
CA THR A 914 9.78 28.73 20.89
C THR A 914 10.76 28.09 19.90
N PRO A 915 12.03 28.52 19.85
CA PRO A 915 13.01 28.01 18.89
C PRO A 915 13.22 26.50 19.08
N GLY A 916 13.29 25.76 17.97
CA GLY A 916 13.50 24.30 17.96
C GLY A 916 12.25 23.44 17.66
N ILE A 917 11.03 24.01 17.67
CA ILE A 917 9.82 23.25 17.36
C ILE A 917 9.71 23.01 15.84
N ARG A 918 9.68 21.73 15.42
CA ARG A 918 9.49 21.30 14.02
C ARG A 918 8.08 20.79 13.76
N ALA A 919 7.51 21.09 12.58
CA ALA A 919 6.17 20.68 12.20
C ALA A 919 5.97 19.15 12.26
N ARG A 920 4.85 18.70 12.83
CA ARG A 920 4.42 17.29 12.82
C ARG A 920 3.20 17.11 11.91
N PRO A 921 3.38 16.68 10.63
CA PRO A 921 2.29 16.64 9.66
C PRO A 921 1.10 15.80 10.09
N THR A 922 1.32 14.68 10.78
CA THR A 922 0.24 13.80 11.24
C THR A 922 -0.63 14.43 12.33
N ARG A 923 -0.02 15.18 13.26
CA ARG A 923 -0.72 15.88 14.35
C ARG A 923 -1.46 17.12 13.82
N LEU A 924 -0.81 17.87 12.92
CA LEU A 924 -1.45 19.00 12.23
C LEU A 924 -2.65 18.54 11.41
N GLN A 925 -2.52 17.42 10.67
CA GLN A 925 -3.63 16.86 9.91
C GLN A 925 -4.77 16.40 10.83
N TRP A 926 -4.46 15.70 11.93
CA TRP A 926 -5.46 15.29 12.91
C TRP A 926 -6.25 16.49 13.46
N PHE A 927 -5.57 17.59 13.80
CA PHE A 927 -6.24 18.79 14.27
C PHE A 927 -7.04 19.50 13.18
N CYS A 928 -6.56 19.52 11.93
CA CYS A 928 -7.31 20.03 10.78
C CYS A 928 -8.59 19.23 10.54
N ASP A 929 -8.51 17.89 10.50
CA ASP A 929 -9.66 17.00 10.30
C ASP A 929 -10.68 17.17 11.45
N ARG A 930 -10.20 17.38 12.68
CA ARG A 930 -11.05 17.70 13.83
C ARG A 930 -11.74 19.06 13.69
N CYS A 931 -11.04 20.10 13.25
CA CYS A 931 -11.64 21.42 12.99
C CYS A 931 -12.70 21.34 11.89
N ILE A 932 -12.46 20.53 10.85
CA ILE A 932 -13.42 20.29 9.77
C ILE A 932 -14.66 19.57 10.30
N ALA A 933 -14.48 18.51 11.10
CA ALA A 933 -15.61 17.77 11.69
C ALA A 933 -16.45 18.62 12.66
N SER A 934 -15.81 19.54 13.40
CA SER A 934 -16.47 20.46 14.34
C SER A 934 -16.91 21.80 13.72
N ASN A 935 -16.71 22.00 12.41
CA ASN A 935 -16.95 23.24 11.67
C ASN A 935 -16.33 24.52 12.29
N GLN A 936 -15.09 24.44 12.78
CA GLN A 936 -14.39 25.57 13.44
C GLN A 936 -13.51 26.35 12.45
N VAL A 937 -14.09 27.36 11.79
CA VAL A 937 -13.41 28.15 10.74
C VAL A 937 -12.30 29.04 11.29
N GLU A 938 -12.58 29.86 12.30
CA GLU A 938 -11.63 30.83 12.86
C GLU A 938 -10.39 30.15 13.47
N THR A 939 -10.60 29.02 14.16
CA THR A 939 -9.52 28.22 14.74
C THR A 939 -8.56 27.68 13.67
N LEU A 940 -9.10 27.23 12.54
CA LEU A 940 -8.29 26.70 11.44
C LEU A 940 -7.55 27.83 10.71
N GLU A 941 -8.17 28.98 10.48
CA GLU A 941 -7.51 30.16 9.92
C GLU A 941 -6.32 30.60 10.80
N LYS A 942 -6.53 30.67 12.12
CA LYS A 942 -5.47 31.01 13.08
C LYS A 942 -4.38 29.96 13.17
N LEU A 943 -4.68 28.67 13.00
CA LEU A 943 -3.66 27.63 12.88
C LEU A 943 -2.77 27.88 11.64
N VAL A 944 -3.36 28.21 10.49
CA VAL A 944 -2.58 28.49 9.26
C VAL A 944 -1.72 29.75 9.44
N GLU A 945 -2.22 30.79 10.11
CA GLU A 945 -1.46 32.01 10.40
C GLU A 945 -0.28 31.76 11.34
N LEU A 946 -0.51 31.10 12.48
CA LEU A 946 0.54 30.87 13.50
C LEU A 946 1.63 29.91 13.03
N THR A 947 1.34 29.02 12.09
CA THR A 947 2.30 28.05 11.55
C THR A 947 3.16 28.59 10.40
N GLN A 948 3.06 29.89 10.05
CA GLN A 948 3.81 30.49 8.94
C GLN A 948 5.34 30.40 9.12
N LYS A 949 5.83 30.58 10.36
CA LYS A 949 7.26 30.54 10.70
C LYS A 949 7.75 29.16 11.15
N LEU A 950 6.88 28.15 11.13
CA LEU A 950 7.20 26.81 11.60
C LEU A 950 8.03 26.05 10.55
N PHE A 951 9.20 25.56 10.96
CA PHE A 951 10.09 24.77 10.10
C PHE A 951 9.43 23.43 9.69
N GLU A 952 9.59 23.00 8.43
CA GLU A 952 9.06 21.75 7.85
C GLU A 952 7.51 21.63 7.71
N CYS A 953 6.76 22.74 7.76
CA CYS A 953 5.30 22.70 7.63
C CYS A 953 4.80 22.59 6.17
N ASP A 954 3.94 21.61 5.84
CA ASP A 954 3.28 21.51 4.53
C ASP A 954 2.13 22.52 4.41
N ARG A 955 2.48 23.74 3.96
CA ARG A 955 1.52 24.85 3.80
C ARG A 955 0.38 24.53 2.85
N ASP A 956 0.65 23.86 1.72
CA ASP A 956 -0.42 23.49 0.77
C ASP A 956 -1.42 22.52 1.41
N GLN A 957 -0.99 21.61 2.30
CA GLN A 957 -1.91 20.68 2.98
C GLN A 957 -2.84 21.44 3.95
N LEU A 958 -2.31 22.46 4.63
CA LEU A 958 -3.09 23.32 5.51
C LEU A 958 -4.10 24.14 4.71
N TYR A 959 -3.66 24.78 3.61
CA TYR A 959 -4.55 25.52 2.71
C TYR A 959 -5.60 24.60 2.06
N TYR A 960 -5.24 23.37 1.68
CA TYR A 960 -6.19 22.38 1.19
C TYR A 960 -7.24 21.99 2.24
N SER A 961 -6.85 21.83 3.50
CA SER A 961 -7.77 21.55 4.60
C SER A 961 -8.70 22.74 4.90
N LEU A 962 -8.18 23.97 4.77
CA LEU A 962 -8.96 25.20 4.89
C LEU A 962 -9.98 25.35 3.74
N LEU A 963 -9.56 25.08 2.49
CA LEU A 963 -10.46 25.07 1.33
C LEU A 963 -11.54 23.99 1.44
N LYS A 964 -11.24 22.83 2.02
CA LYS A 964 -12.26 21.80 2.31
C LYS A 964 -13.34 22.35 3.24
N LEU A 965 -12.94 23.08 4.27
CA LEU A 965 -13.87 23.69 5.22
C LEU A 965 -14.72 24.78 4.54
N TYR A 966 -14.11 25.64 3.73
CA TYR A 966 -14.85 26.65 2.96
C TYR A 966 -15.80 26.05 1.93
N LYS A 967 -15.46 24.89 1.33
CA LYS A 967 -16.39 24.14 0.47
C LYS A 967 -17.63 23.66 1.23
N VAL A 968 -17.44 23.15 2.46
CA VAL A 968 -18.57 22.71 3.31
C VAL A 968 -19.49 23.88 3.66
N ASN A 969 -18.93 25.08 3.89
CA ASN A 969 -19.71 26.26 4.26
C ASN A 969 -20.19 27.12 3.07
N GLY A 970 -19.66 26.92 1.86
CA GLY A 970 -20.00 27.71 0.67
C GLY A 970 -19.33 29.09 0.60
N ASP A 971 -18.26 29.32 1.36
CA ASP A 971 -17.61 30.64 1.52
C ASP A 971 -16.58 30.92 0.41
N TRP A 972 -17.04 31.33 -0.78
CA TRP A 972 -16.15 31.58 -1.93
C TRP A 972 -15.20 32.77 -1.73
N GLN A 973 -15.62 33.84 -1.05
CA GLN A 973 -14.78 35.03 -0.80
C GLN A 973 -13.54 34.70 0.02
N ARG A 974 -13.69 33.84 1.03
CA ARG A 974 -12.56 33.39 1.86
C ARG A 974 -11.65 32.42 1.10
N ALA A 975 -12.22 31.60 0.21
CA ALA A 975 -11.45 30.73 -0.67
C ALA A 975 -10.59 31.53 -1.68
N ASP A 976 -11.12 32.63 -2.23
CA ASP A 976 -10.35 33.54 -3.09
C ASP A 976 -9.25 34.28 -2.32
N ALA A 977 -9.52 34.73 -1.09
CA ALA A 977 -8.49 35.30 -0.22
C ALA A 977 -7.35 34.31 0.08
N VAL A 978 -7.65 33.00 0.16
CA VAL A 978 -6.62 31.95 0.27
C VAL A 978 -5.74 31.88 -0.97
N TRP A 979 -6.31 32.04 -2.17
CA TRP A 979 -5.52 32.10 -3.41
C TRP A 979 -4.48 33.21 -3.37
N ASN A 980 -4.89 34.43 -2.99
CA ASN A 980 -3.99 35.57 -2.88
C ASN A 980 -2.88 35.32 -1.84
N LYS A 981 -3.23 34.76 -0.67
CA LYS A 981 -2.24 34.40 0.37
C LYS A 981 -1.25 33.32 -0.08
N MET A 982 -1.69 32.34 -0.87
CA MET A 982 -0.80 31.30 -1.41
C MET A 982 0.23 31.90 -2.38
N GLN A 983 -0.16 32.92 -3.16
CA GLN A 983 0.75 33.65 -4.05
C GLN A 983 1.74 34.52 -3.26
N GLU A 984 1.28 35.25 -2.23
CA GLU A 984 2.14 36.06 -1.35
C GLU A 984 3.21 35.22 -0.64
N GLU A 985 2.85 34.00 -0.20
CA GLU A 985 3.79 33.05 0.43
C GLU A 985 4.68 32.29 -0.59
N ASN A 986 4.56 32.56 -1.91
CA ASN A 986 5.25 31.84 -3.00
C ASN A 986 5.05 30.31 -2.95
N ILE A 987 3.87 29.85 -2.54
CA ILE A 987 3.55 28.41 -2.45
C ILE A 987 3.06 27.92 -3.81
N ILE A 988 3.66 26.83 -4.31
CA ILE A 988 3.19 26.15 -5.52
C ILE A 988 2.03 25.21 -5.12
N PRO A 989 0.77 25.51 -5.50
CA PRO A 989 -0.39 24.72 -5.10
C PRO A 989 -0.41 23.36 -5.79
N ARG A 990 -0.79 22.29 -5.08
CA ARG A 990 -0.97 20.96 -5.69
C ARG A 990 -2.22 20.94 -6.58
N GLY A 991 -2.23 20.09 -7.61
CA GLY A 991 -3.36 20.04 -8.55
C GLY A 991 -4.71 19.68 -7.92
N ARG A 992 -4.73 18.96 -6.79
CA ARG A 992 -5.97 18.74 -6.00
C ARG A 992 -6.49 20.00 -5.31
N THR A 993 -5.58 20.89 -4.90
CA THR A 993 -5.89 22.15 -4.22
C THR A 993 -6.45 23.15 -5.22
N LEU A 994 -5.83 23.26 -6.40
CA LEU A 994 -6.34 24.04 -7.53
C LEU A 994 -7.72 23.56 -7.98
N ARG A 995 -7.93 22.25 -8.09
CA ARG A 995 -9.25 21.69 -8.43
C ARG A 995 -10.31 22.04 -7.41
N LEU A 996 -9.99 21.88 -6.12
CA LEU A 996 -10.93 22.19 -5.04
C LEU A 996 -11.30 23.68 -5.03
N LEU A 997 -10.32 24.56 -5.24
CA LEU A 997 -10.54 26.01 -5.34
C LEU A 997 -11.37 26.36 -6.59
N ALA A 998 -11.05 25.78 -7.74
CA ALA A 998 -11.80 25.97 -8.97
C ALA A 998 -13.25 25.48 -8.85
N GLU A 999 -13.49 24.38 -8.14
CA GLU A 999 -14.83 23.88 -7.86
C GLU A 999 -15.62 24.86 -6.99
N ILE A 1000 -15.01 25.44 -5.94
CA ILE A 1000 -15.65 26.45 -5.09
C ILE A 1000 -16.02 27.71 -5.90
N LEU A 1001 -15.10 28.19 -6.74
CA LEU A 1001 -15.31 29.38 -7.58
C LEU A 1001 -16.37 29.14 -8.67
N ARG A 1002 -16.33 27.99 -9.36
CA ARG A 1002 -17.32 27.59 -10.37
C ARG A 1002 -18.71 27.43 -9.79
N ASN A 1003 -18.83 26.79 -8.62
CA ASN A 1003 -20.12 26.64 -7.92
C ASN A 1003 -20.73 27.99 -7.52
N SER A 1004 -19.93 29.05 -7.45
CA SER A 1004 -20.34 30.41 -7.09
C SER A 1004 -20.38 31.37 -8.28
N ASN A 1005 -20.30 30.85 -9.52
CA ASN A 1005 -20.26 31.62 -10.79
C ASN A 1005 -19.14 32.68 -10.86
N GLN A 1006 -17.98 32.43 -10.25
CA GLN A 1006 -16.81 33.30 -10.33
C GLN A 1006 -15.81 32.80 -11.39
N GLU A 1007 -15.07 33.71 -12.02
CA GLU A 1007 -14.00 33.36 -12.95
C GLU A 1007 -12.83 32.68 -12.21
N VAL A 1008 -12.26 31.63 -12.80
CA VAL A 1008 -11.13 30.90 -12.21
C VAL A 1008 -9.83 31.54 -12.71
N PRO A 1009 -8.99 32.14 -11.83
CA PRO A 1009 -7.83 32.93 -12.25
C PRO A 1009 -6.60 32.10 -12.66
N PHE A 1010 -6.75 30.77 -12.80
CA PHE A 1010 -5.67 29.84 -13.11
C PHE A 1010 -6.19 28.64 -13.92
N ASP A 1011 -5.29 27.96 -14.63
CA ASP A 1011 -5.62 26.75 -15.38
C ASP A 1011 -5.93 25.59 -14.42
N VAL A 1012 -7.13 25.02 -14.56
CA VAL A 1012 -7.63 23.93 -13.70
C VAL A 1012 -7.04 22.60 -14.18
N PRO A 1013 -6.28 21.86 -13.35
CA PRO A 1013 -5.77 20.54 -13.73
C PRO A 1013 -6.92 19.53 -13.90
N GLU A 1014 -7.03 18.87 -15.05
CA GLU A 1014 -8.11 17.91 -15.34
C GLU A 1014 -7.96 16.57 -14.58
N LEU A 1015 -9.09 15.99 -14.15
CA LEU A 1015 -9.19 14.66 -13.52
C LEU A 1015 -9.46 13.60 -14.59
N TRP A 1016 -8.63 12.56 -14.73
CA TRP A 1016 -8.88 11.46 -15.68
C TRP A 1016 -9.54 10.24 -15.07
N TYR A 1017 -10.51 10.50 -14.18
CA TYR A 1017 -11.49 9.51 -13.73
C TYR A 1017 -12.81 10.23 -13.48
N GLU A 1018 -13.36 10.82 -14.54
CA GLU A 1018 -14.79 11.08 -14.73
C GLU A 1018 -14.98 11.57 -16.18
N ASP A 1019 -14.82 10.66 -17.14
CA ASP A 1019 -15.23 10.91 -18.52
C ASP A 1019 -15.61 9.59 -19.21
N GLU A 1020 -16.70 8.99 -18.73
CA GLU A 1020 -17.55 8.10 -19.56
C GLU A 1020 -19.04 8.51 -19.47
N LYS A 1021 -19.38 9.70 -18.96
CA LYS A 1021 -20.77 10.20 -18.95
C LYS A 1021 -21.00 11.62 -19.48
N HIS A 1022 -19.97 12.37 -19.85
CA HIS A 1022 -20.13 13.71 -20.43
C HIS A 1022 -19.39 13.88 -21.76
N SER A 1023 -19.71 13.03 -22.72
CA SER A 1023 -19.52 13.39 -24.13
C SER A 1023 -20.72 12.94 -24.94
N LEU A 1024 -21.85 13.62 -24.72
CA LEU A 1024 -22.93 13.86 -25.68
C LEU A 1024 -23.95 14.76 -24.96
N THR A 1025 -23.96 16.05 -25.28
CA THR A 1025 -25.15 16.90 -25.48
C THR A 1025 -24.73 18.37 -25.35
N SER A 1026 -24.74 19.09 -26.47
CA SER A 1026 -25.26 20.45 -26.46
C SER A 1026 -26.60 20.45 -25.71
N SER A 1027 -26.81 21.39 -24.80
CA SER A 1027 -28.08 21.54 -24.07
C SER A 1027 -29.27 21.41 -25.05
N PRO A 1028 -30.20 20.46 -24.83
CA PRO A 1028 -31.26 20.21 -25.78
C PRO A 1028 -32.21 21.40 -25.83
N SER A 1029 -32.65 21.76 -27.03
CA SER A 1029 -33.63 22.84 -27.21
C SER A 1029 -34.97 22.45 -26.54
N PRO A 1030 -35.80 23.40 -26.07
CA PRO A 1030 -37.07 23.09 -25.40
C PRO A 1030 -38.03 22.24 -26.25
N VAL A 1031 -37.85 22.19 -27.57
CA VAL A 1031 -38.61 21.35 -28.51
C VAL A 1031 -38.22 19.86 -28.39
N GLU A 1032 -36.95 19.56 -28.10
CA GLU A 1032 -36.43 18.19 -27.98
C GLU A 1032 -36.94 17.49 -26.71
N VAL A 1033 -37.04 18.24 -25.60
CA VAL A 1033 -37.56 17.72 -24.31
C VAL A 1033 -39.06 17.39 -24.40
N SER A 1034 -39.83 18.14 -25.18
CA SER A 1034 -41.27 17.92 -25.40
C SER A 1034 -41.53 16.64 -26.21
N LEU A 1035 -40.88 16.48 -27.37
CA LEU A 1035 -41.06 15.31 -28.23
C LEU A 1035 -40.55 14.02 -27.58
N GLN A 1036 -39.47 14.12 -26.80
CA GLN A 1036 -38.95 12.97 -26.06
C GLN A 1036 -39.91 12.50 -24.96
N LYS A 1037 -40.54 13.43 -24.22
CA LYS A 1037 -41.58 13.08 -23.23
C LYS A 1037 -42.82 12.48 -23.89
N GLU A 1038 -43.26 13.00 -25.03
CA GLU A 1038 -44.41 12.47 -25.77
C GLU A 1038 -44.15 11.05 -26.28
N LEU A 1039 -42.96 10.80 -26.84
CA LEU A 1039 -42.54 9.48 -27.30
C LEU A 1039 -42.46 8.47 -26.14
N LEU A 1040 -41.84 8.86 -25.02
CA LEU A 1040 -41.74 8.00 -23.84
C LEU A 1040 -43.12 7.67 -23.26
N ASN A 1041 -44.03 8.66 -23.18
CA ASN A 1041 -45.41 8.45 -22.76
C ASN A 1041 -46.18 7.51 -23.70
N ALA A 1042 -45.98 7.61 -25.02
CA ALA A 1042 -46.57 6.71 -25.99
C ALA A 1042 -46.04 5.27 -25.83
N CYS A 1043 -44.73 5.13 -25.55
CA CYS A 1043 -44.09 3.85 -25.24
C CYS A 1043 -44.65 3.22 -23.97
N HIS A 1044 -44.79 3.99 -22.88
CA HIS A 1044 -45.39 3.50 -21.63
C HIS A 1044 -46.86 3.09 -21.78
N ARG A 1045 -47.63 3.78 -22.64
CA ARG A 1045 -49.02 3.45 -22.96
C ARG A 1045 -49.17 2.30 -23.97
N LYS A 1046 -48.05 1.67 -24.41
CA LYS A 1046 -47.98 0.56 -25.38
C LYS A 1046 -48.70 0.84 -26.71
N LYS A 1047 -48.73 2.10 -27.16
CA LYS A 1047 -49.30 2.49 -28.47
C LYS A 1047 -48.19 2.58 -29.52
N ASP A 1048 -47.97 1.49 -30.24
CA ASP A 1048 -46.90 1.32 -31.22
C ASP A 1048 -47.02 2.26 -32.43
N LYS A 1049 -48.22 2.39 -33.02
CA LYS A 1049 -48.44 3.28 -34.18
C LYS A 1049 -48.23 4.75 -33.86
N ASP A 1050 -48.69 5.20 -32.69
CA ASP A 1050 -48.54 6.59 -32.25
C ASP A 1050 -47.06 6.90 -31.95
N ALA A 1051 -46.37 6.00 -31.25
CA ALA A 1051 -44.94 6.16 -30.95
C ALA A 1051 -44.08 6.17 -32.22
N PHE A 1052 -44.38 5.31 -33.20
CA PHE A 1052 -43.67 5.29 -34.47
C PHE A 1052 -43.95 6.55 -35.33
N ASN A 1053 -45.17 7.08 -35.31
CA ASN A 1053 -45.50 8.34 -35.98
C ASN A 1053 -44.78 9.54 -35.35
N ILE A 1054 -44.64 9.57 -34.02
CA ILE A 1054 -43.85 10.59 -33.31
C ILE A 1054 -42.36 10.48 -33.70
N PHE A 1055 -41.83 9.25 -33.80
CA PHE A 1055 -40.48 9.01 -34.31
C PHE A 1055 -40.30 9.51 -35.76
N LEU A 1056 -41.26 9.25 -36.65
CA LEU A 1056 -41.20 9.77 -38.03
C LEU A 1056 -41.25 11.30 -38.10
N LYS A 1057 -42.01 11.94 -37.21
CA LYS A 1057 -42.06 13.41 -37.09
C LYS A 1057 -40.72 13.97 -36.59
N ALA A 1058 -40.11 13.32 -35.60
CA ALA A 1058 -38.78 13.67 -35.08
C ALA A 1058 -37.67 13.45 -36.12
N LYS A 1059 -37.76 12.36 -36.89
CA LYS A 1059 -36.85 12.08 -38.01
C LYS A 1059 -36.91 13.16 -39.10
N LYS A 1060 -38.10 13.68 -39.42
CA LYS A 1060 -38.25 14.81 -40.35
C LYS A 1060 -37.66 16.13 -39.82
N GLN A 1061 -37.59 16.27 -38.49
CA GLN A 1061 -37.07 17.45 -37.80
C GLN A 1061 -35.59 17.30 -37.38
N ASN A 1062 -34.92 16.20 -37.74
CA ASN A 1062 -33.55 15.86 -37.32
C ASN A 1062 -33.33 15.91 -35.79
N VAL A 1063 -34.36 15.59 -35.01
CA VAL A 1063 -34.26 15.52 -33.54
C VAL A 1063 -33.69 14.15 -33.14
N VAL A 1064 -32.63 14.16 -32.33
CA VAL A 1064 -31.95 12.94 -31.86
C VAL A 1064 -32.37 12.61 -30.43
N PHE A 1065 -32.89 11.41 -30.20
CA PHE A 1065 -33.25 10.93 -28.85
C PHE A 1065 -32.08 10.25 -28.12
N ASN A 1066 -32.20 10.10 -26.80
CA ASN A 1066 -31.24 9.31 -26.03
C ASN A 1066 -31.36 7.79 -26.36
N SER A 1067 -30.29 7.05 -26.07
CA SER A 1067 -30.20 5.60 -26.34
C SER A 1067 -31.34 4.80 -25.71
N GLU A 1068 -31.75 5.16 -24.49
CA GLU A 1068 -32.84 4.49 -23.76
C GLU A 1068 -34.20 4.65 -24.46
N THR A 1069 -34.47 5.82 -25.04
CA THR A 1069 -35.74 6.07 -25.74
C THR A 1069 -35.80 5.27 -27.05
N TYR A 1070 -34.68 5.18 -27.79
CA TYR A 1070 -34.59 4.31 -28.96
C TYR A 1070 -34.74 2.83 -28.61
N ALA A 1071 -34.05 2.36 -27.56
CA ALA A 1071 -34.17 1.00 -27.08
C ALA A 1071 -35.61 0.67 -26.61
N GLY A 1072 -36.27 1.62 -25.94
CA GLY A 1072 -37.66 1.49 -25.51
C GLY A 1072 -38.64 1.36 -26.68
N LEU A 1073 -38.48 2.17 -27.73
CA LEU A 1073 -39.31 2.10 -28.94
C LEU A 1073 -39.07 0.80 -29.72
N ILE A 1074 -37.81 0.40 -29.89
CA ILE A 1074 -37.44 -0.86 -30.57
C ILE A 1074 -38.03 -2.06 -29.82
N ASN A 1075 -37.94 -2.08 -28.49
CA ASN A 1075 -38.56 -3.14 -27.68
C ASN A 1075 -40.09 -3.18 -27.82
N LEU A 1076 -40.75 -2.02 -27.85
CA LEU A 1076 -42.19 -1.97 -28.08
C LEU A 1076 -42.58 -2.53 -29.46
N LEU A 1077 -41.86 -2.16 -30.52
CA LEU A 1077 -42.12 -2.63 -31.88
C LEU A 1077 -41.84 -4.14 -32.03
N LEU A 1078 -40.78 -4.64 -31.38
CA LEU A 1078 -40.44 -6.07 -31.36
C LEU A 1078 -41.45 -6.91 -30.56
N THR A 1079 -42.05 -6.37 -29.50
CA THR A 1079 -43.11 -7.07 -28.74
C THR A 1079 -44.46 -7.14 -29.45
N LYS A 1080 -44.66 -6.34 -30.51
CA LYS A 1080 -45.88 -6.31 -31.33
C LYS A 1080 -45.70 -6.90 -32.72
N ASP A 1081 -44.60 -7.63 -32.96
CA ASP A 1081 -44.26 -8.27 -34.23
C ASP A 1081 -44.18 -7.33 -35.45
N ASN A 1082 -43.67 -6.09 -35.26
CA ASN A 1082 -43.40 -5.14 -36.34
C ASN A 1082 -41.88 -4.97 -36.60
N PRO A 1083 -41.18 -6.00 -37.12
CA PRO A 1083 -39.71 -6.00 -37.22
C PRO A 1083 -39.16 -5.00 -38.24
N THR A 1084 -39.92 -4.69 -39.30
CA THR A 1084 -39.51 -3.72 -40.33
C THR A 1084 -39.36 -2.30 -39.79
N GLN A 1085 -40.28 -1.90 -38.90
CA GLN A 1085 -40.25 -0.60 -38.25
C GLN A 1085 -39.13 -0.54 -37.19
N ALA A 1086 -38.90 -1.64 -36.47
CA ALA A 1086 -37.83 -1.74 -35.47
C ALA A 1086 -36.43 -1.58 -36.09
N VAL A 1087 -36.18 -2.20 -37.27
CA VAL A 1087 -34.92 -2.03 -38.01
C VAL A 1087 -34.75 -0.57 -38.45
N GLN A 1088 -35.81 0.07 -38.94
CA GLN A 1088 -35.73 1.47 -39.38
C GLN A 1088 -35.40 2.45 -38.24
N VAL A 1089 -35.83 2.15 -37.01
CA VAL A 1089 -35.44 2.92 -35.82
C VAL A 1089 -33.99 2.63 -35.43
N LYS A 1090 -33.56 1.37 -35.51
CA LYS A 1090 -32.19 0.94 -35.19
C LYS A 1090 -31.16 1.58 -36.13
N ASP A 1091 -31.38 1.54 -37.44
CA ASP A 1091 -30.46 2.13 -38.42
C ASP A 1091 -30.34 3.66 -38.22
N PHE A 1092 -31.44 4.31 -37.83
CA PHE A 1092 -31.42 5.73 -37.51
C PHE A 1092 -30.67 6.04 -36.20
N ALA A 1093 -30.75 5.16 -35.20
CA ALA A 1093 -29.99 5.29 -33.96
C ALA A 1093 -28.48 5.07 -34.18
N GLU A 1094 -28.10 4.06 -34.96
CA GLU A 1094 -26.69 3.75 -35.26
C GLU A 1094 -25.98 4.84 -36.06
N THR A 1095 -26.72 5.56 -36.92
CA THR A 1095 -26.16 6.70 -37.66
C THR A 1095 -25.86 7.92 -36.79
N HIS A 1096 -26.55 8.09 -35.66
CA HIS A 1096 -26.42 9.28 -34.78
C HIS A 1096 -25.73 8.99 -33.44
N ILE A 1097 -25.71 7.73 -33.00
CA ILE A 1097 -25.10 7.29 -31.74
C ILE A 1097 -24.02 6.24 -32.06
N LYS A 1098 -22.75 6.66 -32.03
CA LYS A 1098 -21.61 5.74 -32.22
C LYS A 1098 -21.60 4.70 -31.09
N GLY A 1099 -21.66 3.42 -31.46
CA GLY A 1099 -21.65 2.30 -30.51
C GLY A 1099 -23.01 1.97 -29.90
N PHE A 1100 -24.12 2.35 -30.54
CA PHE A 1100 -25.46 1.95 -30.09
C PHE A 1100 -25.60 0.43 -30.04
N THR A 1101 -25.83 -0.13 -28.84
CA THR A 1101 -26.06 -1.56 -28.62
C THR A 1101 -27.44 -1.79 -28.01
N LEU A 1102 -28.18 -2.74 -28.58
CA LEU A 1102 -29.41 -3.25 -27.98
C LEU A 1102 -29.05 -4.29 -26.92
N ASN A 1103 -29.90 -4.45 -25.91
CA ASN A 1103 -29.72 -5.55 -24.95
C ASN A 1103 -29.79 -6.90 -25.67
N ASP A 1104 -29.09 -7.91 -25.13
CA ASP A 1104 -28.96 -9.22 -25.78
C ASP A 1104 -30.31 -9.86 -26.11
N ALA A 1105 -31.30 -9.71 -25.23
CA ALA A 1105 -32.64 -10.26 -25.43
C ALA A 1105 -33.41 -9.61 -26.61
N ALA A 1106 -33.28 -8.30 -26.80
CA ALA A 1106 -33.87 -7.55 -27.90
C ALA A 1106 -33.13 -7.84 -29.21
N ASN A 1107 -31.80 -7.98 -29.13
CA ASN A 1107 -30.97 -8.35 -30.27
C ASN A 1107 -31.32 -9.78 -30.75
N SER A 1108 -31.47 -10.74 -29.83
CA SER A 1108 -31.94 -12.10 -30.15
C SER A 1108 -33.35 -12.09 -30.77
N ARG A 1109 -34.30 -11.30 -30.26
CA ARG A 1109 -35.66 -11.21 -30.83
C ARG A 1109 -35.67 -10.60 -32.23
N LEU A 1110 -34.84 -9.59 -32.48
CA LEU A 1110 -34.69 -8.97 -33.79
C LEU A 1110 -34.08 -9.96 -34.81
N ILE A 1111 -33.06 -10.72 -34.41
CA ILE A 1111 -32.47 -11.79 -35.22
C ILE A 1111 -33.51 -12.87 -35.54
N ILE A 1112 -34.27 -13.34 -34.55
CA ILE A 1112 -35.31 -14.37 -34.74
C ILE A 1112 -36.41 -13.89 -35.72
N ALA A 1113 -36.85 -12.64 -35.60
CA ALA A 1113 -37.85 -12.07 -36.50
C ALA A 1113 -37.33 -11.92 -37.94
N GLN A 1114 -36.03 -11.62 -38.09
CA GLN A 1114 -35.38 -11.49 -39.40
C GLN A 1114 -35.21 -12.84 -40.09
N VAL A 1115 -34.74 -13.86 -39.35
CA VAL A 1115 -34.67 -15.24 -39.83
C VAL A 1115 -36.04 -15.76 -40.26
N ARG A 1116 -37.11 -15.48 -39.48
CA ARG A 1116 -38.48 -15.83 -39.87
C ARG A 1116 -38.94 -15.14 -41.16
N ARG A 1117 -38.58 -13.87 -41.37
CA ARG A 1117 -38.93 -13.14 -42.60
C ARG A 1117 -38.19 -13.69 -43.82
N ASP A 1118 -36.91 -13.97 -43.70
CA ASP A 1118 -36.10 -14.48 -44.80
C ASP A 1118 -36.54 -15.90 -45.17
N TYR A 1119 -36.95 -16.70 -44.19
CA TYR A 1119 -37.61 -17.99 -44.42
C TYR A 1119 -38.96 -17.84 -45.15
N LEU A 1120 -39.83 -16.90 -44.74
CA LEU A 1120 -41.12 -16.65 -45.40
C LEU A 1120 -40.98 -16.08 -46.82
N LYS A 1121 -39.93 -15.28 -47.09
CA LYS A 1121 -39.61 -14.82 -48.45
C LYS A 1121 -39.12 -15.95 -49.34
N ALA A 1122 -38.30 -16.87 -48.81
CA ALA A 1122 -37.87 -18.06 -49.54
C ALA A 1122 -39.06 -18.95 -49.93
N VAL A 1123 -40.03 -19.13 -49.02
CA VAL A 1123 -41.26 -19.91 -49.29
C VAL A 1123 -42.16 -19.25 -50.33
N HIS A 1124 -42.23 -17.91 -50.38
CA HIS A 1124 -43.02 -17.21 -51.41
C HIS A 1124 -42.34 -17.15 -52.79
N LEU A 1125 -41.02 -17.33 -52.87
CA LEU A 1125 -40.29 -17.44 -54.14
C LEU A 1125 -40.36 -18.85 -54.76
N GLU A 1126 -40.75 -19.87 -53.99
CA GLU A 1126 -40.96 -21.24 -54.48
C GLU A 1126 -42.41 -21.52 -54.95
N VAL A 1127 -43.35 -20.60 -54.71
CA VAL A 1127 -44.79 -20.73 -55.08
C VAL A 1127 -45.23 -19.65 -56.09
N GLY A 1128 -44.29 -18.85 -56.62
CA GLY A 1128 -44.54 -17.79 -57.61
C GLY A 1128 -44.16 -18.18 -59.02
#